data_AF-A0A7V9A881-F1
#
_entry.id   AF-A0A7V9A881-F1
#
_cell.length_a   1.000
_cell.length_b   1.000
_cell.length_c   1.000
_cell.angle_alpha   90.00
_cell.angle_beta   90.00
_cell.angle_gamma   90.00
#
_symmetry.space_group_name_H-M   'P 1'
#
loop_
_entity.id
_entity.type
_entity.pdbx_description
1 polymer ?
#
loop_
_entity_poly.entity_id
_entity_poly.type
_entity_poly.pdbx_seq_one_letter_code
_entity_poly.pdbx_strand_id
1 'polypeptide(L)'
;MSHSSSGIDRRSMFKQCVALGAAVAASSSLAGQESKRNDWHIRAKDYLASLARSDNGYAWEDQQESHLTPTYAVVGCLHRLNALPDQTEKLEQFVRTHHPAAWKRLEQEHREFEFQQIQTLQWLGADASDFVDVVSSWKEPVPYLPQYEKHRYPVFRFQLAAFTCRDLLELPLEDLSPKFITYLDERRRKNGSFNNTPANQGGDGNALNTLWGLEALTALGRTSELKSEAIDWLQACQGAEGGFRWCPKPAYAGQEDLAYTWAVVRGLSLLQSSPSDIEATLRSIHACANDDGGFGDRPGWQTNPVATFYAIDTLATLNALNRPLAPMHKPSVIVPKPTEDLKVFTCQVESHGLGSPADAVCLAKSLKIHLWGAKNAEPAWIDTAQRLADEQDVQVTFFRANEEYGTWVDVPGFGTYSHTSDVISPAAGSIGESMTGKGDLSWAEFRRKRLPTLINNDGRLIWQFGENEELARIFLDDSIQRGGFAAISTFHFGNPDFTNSEPFLKRYTGQLPFIALHDAHGPEPWWFADKTTGFRTLFLAKEPTWQGWLTALKHCWTAPVRRDEFTKNRIRIHPGSKLVADIVMKNQNQWRWWDNAAISRPLVSLVAVRAEDQYEAARPETGINLRVRWAHHHTAHGQLKTPLAEFISLIVDGKQIAPKLVERYGGRGNKLADRYYLWEMPTVHPGGHQATATVRSLESNDKESQTIAY
;
A
#
# COMPACT_ATOMS: atom_id res chain seq x y z
N MET A 1 95.75 5.50 -31.09
CA MET A 1 95.22 5.29 -29.73
C MET A 1 94.30 6.48 -29.44
N SER A 2 93.03 6.41 -29.08
CA SER A 2 92.07 5.33 -28.78
C SER A 2 90.70 6.01 -28.78
N HIS A 3 89.70 5.46 -29.47
CA HIS A 3 88.30 5.86 -29.30
C HIS A 3 87.75 5.23 -28.00
N SER A 4 87.07 6.01 -27.16
CA SER A 4 86.20 5.49 -26.10
C SER A 4 84.78 6.01 -26.29
N SER A 5 83.84 5.08 -26.51
CA SER A 5 82.40 5.34 -26.56
C SER A 5 81.84 5.32 -25.14
N SER A 6 81.11 6.36 -24.74
CA SER A 6 80.31 6.37 -23.52
C SER A 6 79.04 5.55 -23.71
N GLY A 7 79.04 4.32 -23.20
CA GLY A 7 77.85 3.46 -23.16
C GLY A 7 76.89 3.91 -22.06
N ILE A 8 75.62 4.15 -22.41
CA ILE A 8 74.52 4.39 -21.48
C ILE A 8 74.28 3.12 -20.65
N ASP A 9 74.29 3.24 -19.33
CA ASP A 9 74.09 2.12 -18.40
C ASP A 9 72.69 1.52 -18.53
N ARG A 10 72.62 0.29 -19.06
CA ARG A 10 71.39 -0.49 -19.26
C ARG A 10 70.59 -0.70 -17.97
N ARG A 11 71.21 -0.68 -16.78
CA ARG A 11 70.49 -0.80 -15.50
C ARG A 11 69.72 0.46 -15.13
N SER A 12 70.20 1.64 -15.52
CA SER A 12 69.50 2.91 -15.33
C SER A 12 68.25 3.01 -16.20
N MET A 13 68.35 2.64 -17.49
CA MET A 13 67.20 2.61 -18.39
C MET A 13 66.13 1.61 -17.94
N PHE A 14 66.52 0.43 -17.44
CA PHE A 14 65.54 -0.58 -17.00
C PHE A 14 64.76 -0.11 -15.76
N LYS A 15 65.40 0.58 -14.81
CA LYS A 15 64.71 1.18 -13.66
C LYS A 15 63.78 2.32 -14.06
N GLN A 16 64.17 3.16 -15.01
CA GLN A 16 63.31 4.23 -15.54
C GLN A 16 62.11 3.68 -16.32
N CYS A 17 62.29 2.65 -17.15
CA CYS A 17 61.18 2.01 -17.88
C CYS A 17 60.20 1.28 -16.95
N VAL A 18 60.68 0.64 -15.87
CA VAL A 18 59.80 0.02 -14.87
C VAL A 18 59.04 1.08 -14.06
N ALA A 19 59.70 2.19 -13.69
CA ALA A 19 59.03 3.30 -13.00
C ALA A 19 58.00 4.01 -13.89
N LEU A 20 58.31 4.20 -15.19
CA LEU A 20 57.37 4.76 -16.17
C LEU A 20 56.21 3.79 -16.43
N GLY A 21 56.48 2.49 -16.53
CA GLY A 21 55.45 1.45 -16.68
C GLY A 21 54.52 1.36 -15.48
N ALA A 22 55.05 1.50 -14.25
CA ALA A 22 54.25 1.55 -13.03
C ALA A 22 53.43 2.84 -12.92
N ALA A 23 53.99 4.00 -13.33
CA ALA A 23 53.28 5.27 -13.35
C ALA A 23 52.18 5.32 -14.45
N VAL A 24 52.45 4.77 -15.63
CA VAL A 24 51.46 4.63 -16.70
C VAL A 24 50.36 3.64 -16.31
N ALA A 25 50.70 2.50 -15.71
CA ALA A 25 49.71 1.55 -15.17
C ALA A 25 48.85 2.18 -14.06
N ALA A 26 49.45 2.93 -13.12
CA ALA A 26 48.71 3.64 -12.08
C ALA A 26 47.83 4.77 -12.63
N SER A 27 48.31 5.54 -13.62
CA SER A 27 47.51 6.60 -14.26
C SER A 27 46.36 6.04 -15.10
N SER A 28 46.56 4.92 -15.79
CA SER A 28 45.52 4.22 -16.55
C SER A 28 44.48 3.55 -15.65
N SER A 29 44.89 3.04 -14.47
CA SER A 29 43.97 2.49 -13.48
C SER A 29 43.16 3.60 -12.78
N LEU A 30 43.78 4.75 -12.49
CA LEU A 30 43.10 5.94 -11.95
C LEU A 30 42.10 6.51 -12.96
N ALA A 31 42.47 6.67 -14.23
CA ALA A 31 41.56 7.13 -15.28
C ALA A 31 40.41 6.13 -15.53
N GLY A 32 40.68 4.82 -15.46
CA GLY A 32 39.66 3.78 -15.54
C GLY A 32 38.71 3.75 -14.33
N GLN A 33 39.22 4.06 -13.13
CA GLN A 33 38.42 4.21 -11.91
C GLN A 33 37.58 5.49 -11.92
N GLU A 34 38.12 6.62 -12.40
CA GLU A 34 37.36 7.86 -12.61
C GLU A 34 36.27 7.69 -13.67
N SER A 35 36.57 7.01 -14.78
CA SER A 35 35.58 6.69 -15.81
C SER A 35 34.43 5.84 -15.27
N LYS A 36 34.72 4.74 -14.54
CA LYS A 36 33.68 3.90 -13.90
C LYS A 36 32.95 4.59 -12.75
N ARG A 37 33.61 5.49 -12.02
CA ARG A 37 33.00 6.34 -10.99
C ARG A 37 32.00 7.33 -11.60
N ASN A 38 32.38 7.98 -12.69
CA ASN A 38 31.48 8.87 -13.42
C ASN A 38 30.29 8.11 -14.01
N ASP A 39 30.53 6.87 -14.44
CA ASP A 39 29.53 6.03 -15.09
C ASP A 39 28.31 5.70 -14.20
N TRP A 40 28.49 5.32 -12.93
CA TRP A 40 27.34 5.00 -12.07
C TRP A 40 26.61 6.22 -11.50
N HIS A 41 27.34 7.29 -11.16
CA HIS A 41 26.72 8.55 -10.72
C HIS A 41 25.87 9.19 -11.82
N ILE A 42 26.30 9.11 -13.07
CA ILE A 42 25.52 9.57 -14.22
C ILE A 42 24.22 8.78 -14.29
N ARG A 43 24.29 7.45 -14.29
CA ARG A 43 23.08 6.61 -14.32
C ARG A 43 22.14 6.83 -13.15
N ALA A 44 22.67 6.96 -11.93
CA ALA A 44 21.85 7.29 -10.76
C ALA A 44 21.12 8.63 -10.94
N LYS A 45 21.80 9.67 -11.44
CA LYS A 45 21.17 10.96 -11.73
C LYS A 45 20.14 10.87 -12.85
N ASP A 46 20.41 10.10 -13.91
CA ASP A 46 19.47 9.89 -15.01
C ASP A 46 18.19 9.19 -14.53
N TYR A 47 18.34 8.17 -13.68
CA TYR A 47 17.22 7.51 -13.00
C TYR A 47 16.44 8.52 -12.16
N LEU A 48 17.10 9.27 -11.26
CA LEU A 48 16.43 10.24 -10.40
C LEU A 48 15.69 11.32 -11.21
N ALA A 49 16.28 11.80 -12.31
CA ALA A 49 15.65 12.75 -13.22
C ALA A 49 14.40 12.18 -13.91
N SER A 50 14.38 10.88 -14.21
CA SER A 50 13.20 10.22 -14.82
C SER A 50 11.96 10.19 -13.90
N LEU A 51 12.15 10.40 -12.60
CA LEU A 51 11.08 10.39 -11.60
C LEU A 51 10.35 11.74 -11.48
N ALA A 52 10.85 12.80 -12.10
CA ALA A 52 10.23 14.12 -12.06
C ALA A 52 8.84 14.11 -12.74
N ARG A 53 7.92 14.92 -12.23
CA ARG A 53 6.59 15.14 -12.83
C ARG A 53 6.31 16.62 -13.07
N SER A 54 5.25 16.90 -13.81
CA SER A 54 4.86 18.26 -14.20
C SER A 54 4.40 19.16 -13.05
N ASP A 55 4.11 18.58 -11.88
CA ASP A 55 3.78 19.27 -10.64
C ASP A 55 5.02 19.72 -9.83
N ASN A 56 6.22 19.54 -10.40
CA ASN A 56 7.53 19.93 -9.86
C ASN A 56 8.03 19.09 -8.67
N GLY A 57 7.35 18.00 -8.35
CA GLY A 57 7.86 16.98 -7.43
C GLY A 57 8.44 15.76 -8.16
N TYR A 58 8.65 14.69 -7.38
CA TYR A 58 9.02 13.38 -7.87
C TYR A 58 8.01 12.30 -7.47
N ALA A 59 7.91 11.24 -8.26
CA ALA A 59 6.98 10.13 -8.05
C ALA A 59 7.69 8.77 -8.13
N TRP A 60 6.98 7.69 -7.77
CA TRP A 60 7.36 6.35 -8.25
C TRP A 60 7.17 6.28 -9.77
N GLU A 61 7.94 5.41 -10.44
CA GLU A 61 7.92 5.27 -11.90
C GLU A 61 6.50 5.01 -12.44
N ASP A 62 5.71 4.21 -11.71
CA ASP A 62 4.36 3.82 -12.09
C ASP A 62 3.28 4.87 -11.78
N GLN A 63 3.64 6.02 -11.21
CA GLN A 63 2.71 7.06 -10.79
C GLN A 63 2.87 8.35 -11.62
N GLN A 64 1.73 8.96 -11.97
CA GLN A 64 1.69 10.19 -12.78
C GLN A 64 1.80 11.48 -11.95
N GLU A 65 1.40 11.41 -10.67
CA GLU A 65 1.43 12.54 -9.74
C GLU A 65 2.57 12.32 -8.75
N SER A 66 3.24 13.41 -8.36
CA SER A 66 4.31 13.35 -7.39
C SER A 66 3.80 13.08 -5.99
N HIS A 67 4.69 12.59 -5.14
CA HIS A 67 4.43 12.34 -3.74
C HIS A 67 5.59 12.88 -2.89
N LEU A 68 5.30 13.26 -1.65
CA LEU A 68 6.28 13.82 -0.72
C LEU A 68 7.46 12.86 -0.47
N THR A 69 7.19 11.57 -0.25
CA THR A 69 8.24 10.57 0.07
C THR A 69 9.23 10.30 -1.07
N PRO A 70 8.83 10.05 -2.33
CA PRO A 70 9.77 10.02 -3.45
C PRO A 70 10.52 11.34 -3.61
N THR A 71 9.86 12.49 -3.40
CA THR A 71 10.50 13.80 -3.48
C THR A 71 11.60 13.97 -2.44
N TYR A 72 11.32 13.65 -1.17
CA TYR A 72 12.30 13.59 -0.10
C TYR A 72 13.48 12.69 -0.46
N ALA A 73 13.21 11.47 -0.93
CA ALA A 73 14.24 10.51 -1.28
C ALA A 73 15.12 10.99 -2.44
N VAL A 74 14.52 11.54 -3.50
CA VAL A 74 15.25 12.05 -4.67
C VAL A 74 16.10 13.27 -4.29
N VAL A 75 15.54 14.25 -3.59
CA VAL A 75 16.30 15.43 -3.14
C VAL A 75 17.44 15.02 -2.21
N GLY A 76 17.20 14.07 -1.30
CA GLY A 76 18.25 13.51 -0.45
C GLY A 76 19.38 12.87 -1.26
N CYS A 77 19.06 12.10 -2.31
CA CYS A 77 20.08 11.56 -3.21
C CYS A 77 20.87 12.67 -3.89
N LEU A 78 20.19 13.65 -4.50
CA LEU A 78 20.83 14.75 -5.22
C LEU A 78 21.70 15.61 -4.29
N HIS A 79 21.27 15.85 -3.06
CA HIS A 79 22.05 16.51 -2.04
C HIS A 79 23.34 15.74 -1.73
N ARG A 80 23.26 14.42 -1.48
CA ARG A 80 24.44 13.57 -1.25
C ARG A 80 25.39 13.50 -2.44
N LEU A 81 24.86 13.59 -3.66
CA LEU A 81 25.65 13.60 -4.88
C LEU A 81 26.15 14.99 -5.28
N ASN A 82 25.88 16.03 -4.49
CA ASN A 82 26.17 17.43 -4.81
C ASN A 82 25.66 17.82 -6.20
N ALA A 83 24.40 17.47 -6.48
CA ALA A 83 23.76 17.56 -7.78
C ALA A 83 22.32 18.12 -7.68
N LEU A 84 22.06 18.96 -6.67
CA LEU A 84 20.78 19.67 -6.56
C LEU A 84 20.56 20.60 -7.75
N PRO A 85 19.30 20.82 -8.18
CA PRO A 85 19.00 21.76 -9.25
C PRO A 85 19.27 23.20 -8.82
N ASP A 86 19.68 24.06 -9.76
CA ASP A 86 19.96 25.47 -9.49
C ASP A 86 18.69 26.29 -9.17
N GLN A 87 17.52 25.84 -9.62
CA GLN A 87 16.22 26.49 -9.41
C GLN A 87 15.31 25.57 -8.61
N THR A 88 15.09 25.90 -7.35
CA THR A 88 14.40 25.04 -6.37
C THR A 88 13.03 25.55 -5.96
N GLU A 89 12.63 26.77 -6.33
CA GLU A 89 11.48 27.47 -5.74
C GLU A 89 10.16 26.69 -5.91
N LYS A 90 9.95 26.11 -7.10
CA LYS A 90 8.75 25.29 -7.37
C LYS A 90 8.78 23.96 -6.63
N LEU A 91 9.96 23.38 -6.47
CA LEU A 91 10.15 22.14 -5.72
C LEU A 91 9.96 22.38 -4.22
N GLU A 92 10.44 23.49 -3.69
CA GLU A 92 10.17 23.93 -2.32
C GLU A 92 8.67 24.16 -2.09
N GLN A 93 7.99 24.83 -3.02
CA GLN A 93 6.55 25.01 -2.96
C GLN A 93 5.82 23.67 -3.00
N PHE A 94 6.26 22.73 -3.84
CA PHE A 94 5.72 21.37 -3.86
C PHE A 94 5.84 20.73 -2.47
N VAL A 95 7.05 20.73 -1.90
CA VAL A 95 7.34 20.14 -0.59
C VAL A 95 6.41 20.70 0.49
N ARG A 96 6.17 22.02 0.54
CA ARG A 96 5.27 22.63 1.54
C ARG A 96 3.81 22.25 1.39
N THR A 97 3.35 22.00 0.16
CA THR A 97 1.92 21.91 -0.15
C THR A 97 1.41 20.49 -0.37
N HIS A 98 2.30 19.52 -0.60
CA HIS A 98 1.94 18.14 -0.97
C HIS A 98 2.10 17.15 0.19
N HIS A 99 1.75 17.58 1.40
CA HIS A 99 1.59 16.68 2.54
C HIS A 99 0.50 15.64 2.24
N PRO A 100 0.68 14.34 2.52
CA PRO A 100 -0.32 13.30 2.20
C PRO A 100 -1.73 13.55 2.76
N ALA A 101 -1.83 14.22 3.91
CA ALA A 101 -3.11 14.65 4.50
C ALA A 101 -3.87 15.70 3.67
N ALA A 102 -3.23 16.38 2.71
CA ALA A 102 -3.88 17.35 1.83
C ALA A 102 -4.93 16.69 0.91
N TRP A 103 -4.79 15.38 0.66
CA TRP A 103 -5.78 14.63 -0.10
C TRP A 103 -6.97 14.21 0.77
N LYS A 104 -6.69 13.59 1.92
CA LYS A 104 -7.69 13.18 2.92
C LYS A 104 -7.01 13.17 4.29
N ARG A 105 -7.74 13.61 5.32
CA ARG A 105 -7.28 13.56 6.71
C ARG A 105 -6.85 12.14 7.09
N LEU A 106 -5.58 11.96 7.43
CA LEU A 106 -5.04 10.68 7.87
C LEU A 106 -5.79 10.17 9.11
N GLU A 107 -5.82 8.84 9.31
CA GLU A 107 -6.47 8.24 10.49
C GLU A 107 -5.81 8.73 11.80
N GLN A 108 -4.53 9.05 11.74
CA GLN A 108 -3.76 9.69 12.81
C GLN A 108 -2.62 10.55 12.25
N GLU A 109 -1.98 11.34 13.12
CA GLU A 109 -0.87 12.22 12.76
C GLU A 109 0.40 11.41 12.44
N HIS A 110 0.91 11.59 11.22
CA HIS A 110 2.14 11.00 10.70
C HIS A 110 3.22 12.07 10.65
N ARG A 111 3.81 12.37 11.81
CA ARG A 111 4.76 13.49 11.98
C ARG A 111 6.05 13.34 11.19
N GLU A 112 6.32 12.15 10.66
CA GLU A 112 7.42 11.89 9.75
C GLU A 112 7.25 12.61 8.40
N PHE A 113 6.03 13.00 8.02
CA PHE A 113 5.84 13.82 6.82
C PHE A 113 6.30 15.25 7.06
N GLU A 114 6.03 15.86 8.22
CA GLU A 114 6.64 17.14 8.58
C GLU A 114 8.18 17.03 8.63
N PHE A 115 8.73 15.95 9.17
CA PHE A 115 10.18 15.69 9.11
C PHE A 115 10.68 15.66 7.66
N GLN A 116 10.00 14.93 6.76
CA GLN A 116 10.37 14.88 5.34
C GLN A 116 10.32 16.27 4.71
N GLN A 117 9.32 17.10 5.04
CA GLN A 117 9.21 18.47 4.53
C GLN A 117 10.38 19.34 5.00
N ILE A 118 10.62 19.39 6.31
CA ILE A 118 11.67 20.22 6.93
C ILE A 118 13.04 19.80 6.40
N GLN A 119 13.35 18.50 6.44
CA GLN A 119 14.65 17.99 5.99
C GLN A 119 14.89 18.26 4.50
N THR A 120 13.85 18.10 3.66
CA THR A 120 13.96 18.39 2.22
C THR A 120 14.23 19.86 1.96
N LEU A 121 13.53 20.77 2.64
CA LEU A 121 13.75 22.21 2.51
C LEU A 121 15.17 22.61 2.93
N GLN A 122 15.69 22.04 4.01
CA GLN A 122 17.08 22.30 4.43
C GLN A 122 18.10 21.81 3.42
N TRP A 123 17.90 20.63 2.82
CA TRP A 123 18.79 20.16 1.76
C TRP A 123 18.80 21.10 0.56
N LEU A 124 17.67 21.71 0.24
CA LEU A 124 17.52 22.71 -0.82
C LEU A 124 18.09 24.09 -0.42
N GLY A 125 18.50 24.30 0.83
CA GLY A 125 18.94 25.60 1.34
C GLY A 125 17.80 26.59 1.58
N ALA A 126 16.56 26.10 1.66
CA ALA A 126 15.36 26.90 1.86
C ALA A 126 15.03 27.09 3.35
N ASP A 127 14.35 28.19 3.67
CA ASP A 127 13.89 28.48 5.03
C ASP A 127 12.75 27.52 5.45
N ALA A 128 12.86 26.88 6.61
CA ALA A 128 11.85 25.97 7.13
C ALA A 128 11.04 26.57 8.29
N SER A 129 11.14 27.88 8.54
CA SER A 129 10.52 28.55 9.69
C SER A 129 8.99 28.42 9.77
N ASP A 130 8.31 28.24 8.63
CA ASP A 130 6.85 27.99 8.57
C ASP A 130 6.40 26.78 9.42
N PHE A 131 7.29 25.85 9.71
CA PHE A 131 7.00 24.63 10.49
C PHE A 131 7.20 24.80 12.01
N VAL A 132 7.76 25.94 12.46
CA VAL A 132 8.05 26.19 13.89
C VAL A 132 6.79 26.07 14.75
N ASP A 133 5.67 26.65 14.31
CA ASP A 133 4.41 26.60 15.05
C ASP A 133 3.84 25.18 15.11
N VAL A 134 3.90 24.44 14.00
CA VAL A 134 3.44 23.04 13.92
C VAL A 134 4.25 22.17 14.89
N VAL A 135 5.57 22.20 14.80
CA VAL A 135 6.46 21.38 15.64
C VAL A 135 6.36 21.80 17.11
N SER A 136 6.23 23.10 17.39
CA SER A 136 6.06 23.61 18.75
C SER A 136 4.70 23.24 19.36
N SER A 137 3.70 22.92 18.54
CA SER A 137 2.38 22.48 19.02
C SER A 137 2.38 21.05 19.57
N TRP A 138 3.38 20.22 19.25
CA TRP A 138 3.45 18.84 19.70
C TRP A 138 3.84 18.76 21.18
N LYS A 139 2.84 18.62 22.06
CA LYS A 139 3.04 18.64 23.52
C LYS A 139 3.14 17.26 24.19
N GLU A 140 2.72 16.20 23.51
CA GLU A 140 2.84 14.85 24.05
C GLU A 140 2.78 13.76 22.95
N PRO A 141 3.27 12.55 23.26
CA PRO A 141 3.03 11.38 22.41
C PRO A 141 1.54 11.11 22.21
N VAL A 142 1.12 10.78 21.00
CA VAL A 142 -0.28 10.56 20.65
C VAL A 142 -0.62 9.06 20.73
N PRO A 143 -1.52 8.63 21.62
CA PRO A 143 -1.94 7.23 21.70
C PRO A 143 -2.50 6.74 20.37
N TYR A 144 -2.08 5.54 19.96
CA TYR A 144 -2.61 4.92 18.76
C TYR A 144 -4.09 4.55 18.94
N LEU A 145 -4.77 4.36 17.80
CA LEU A 145 -6.20 4.11 17.76
C LEU A 145 -6.54 2.73 18.34
N PRO A 146 -7.48 2.64 19.31
CA PRO A 146 -7.76 1.41 20.05
C PRO A 146 -8.40 0.30 19.20
N GLN A 147 -8.97 0.62 18.04
CA GLN A 147 -9.49 -0.38 17.10
C GLN A 147 -8.38 -1.10 16.32
N TYR A 148 -7.16 -0.54 16.29
CA TYR A 148 -6.04 -1.08 15.51
C TYR A 148 -4.92 -1.61 16.40
N GLU A 149 -4.63 -1.00 17.56
CA GLU A 149 -3.66 -1.49 18.54
C GLU A 149 -4.27 -1.49 19.95
N LYS A 150 -4.23 -2.66 20.61
CA LYS A 150 -5.01 -2.95 21.82
C LYS A 150 -4.61 -2.11 23.04
N HIS A 151 -3.33 -1.78 23.15
CA HIS A 151 -2.75 -1.05 24.28
C HIS A 151 -2.63 0.45 24.03
N ARG A 152 -2.97 0.89 22.81
CA ARG A 152 -2.83 2.25 22.30
C ARG A 152 -1.39 2.74 22.30
N TYR A 153 -0.41 1.85 22.13
CA TYR A 153 0.99 2.24 22.04
C TYR A 153 1.20 3.17 20.84
N PRO A 154 1.64 4.44 21.05
CA PRO A 154 1.96 5.34 19.96
C PRO A 154 3.02 4.74 19.02
N VAL A 155 2.86 4.92 17.71
CA VAL A 155 3.88 4.50 16.72
C VAL A 155 5.15 5.28 16.98
N PHE A 156 6.22 4.55 17.30
CA PHE A 156 7.49 5.11 17.77
C PHE A 156 8.01 6.18 16.83
N ARG A 157 8.27 5.84 15.57
CA ARG A 157 8.79 6.77 14.56
C ARG A 157 8.05 8.11 14.52
N PHE A 158 6.72 8.09 14.61
CA PHE A 158 5.89 9.30 14.53
C PHE A 158 6.12 10.19 15.76
N GLN A 159 6.39 9.60 16.92
CA GLN A 159 6.65 10.38 18.13
C GLN A 159 8.06 10.97 18.14
N LEU A 160 9.05 10.27 17.57
CA LEU A 160 10.45 10.71 17.58
C LEU A 160 10.73 11.87 16.62
N ALA A 161 9.86 12.09 15.64
CA ALA A 161 9.86 13.30 14.83
C ALA A 161 9.82 14.59 15.68
N ALA A 162 9.26 14.55 16.89
CA ALA A 162 9.27 15.71 17.78
C ALA A 162 10.67 16.15 18.22
N PHE A 163 11.64 15.23 18.28
CA PHE A 163 13.02 15.56 18.62
C PHE A 163 13.78 16.02 17.37
N THR A 164 13.71 15.23 16.30
CA THR A 164 14.47 15.51 15.07
C THR A 164 14.00 16.78 14.39
N CYS A 165 12.69 17.06 14.32
CA CYS A 165 12.20 18.32 13.76
C CYS A 165 12.58 19.54 14.60
N ARG A 166 12.68 19.40 15.93
CA ARG A 166 13.13 20.51 16.80
C ARG A 166 14.61 20.79 16.59
N ASP A 167 15.43 19.75 16.52
CA ASP A 167 16.87 19.86 16.23
C ASP A 167 17.10 20.52 14.86
N LEU A 168 16.41 20.05 13.81
CA LEU A 168 16.48 20.66 12.48
C LEU A 168 16.08 22.14 12.50
N LEU A 169 15.02 22.52 13.23
CA LEU A 169 14.55 23.90 13.31
C LEU A 169 15.28 24.75 14.36
N GLU A 170 16.34 24.24 14.98
CA GLU A 170 17.09 24.90 16.07
C GLU A 170 16.18 25.34 17.25
N LEU A 171 15.13 24.58 17.52
CA LEU A 171 14.20 24.84 18.63
C LEU A 171 14.74 24.27 19.94
N PRO A 172 14.57 24.97 21.08
CA PRO A 172 15.04 24.50 22.37
C PRO A 172 14.38 23.17 22.75
N LEU A 173 15.16 22.20 23.23
CA LEU A 173 14.62 20.92 23.70
C LEU A 173 14.21 20.99 25.18
N GLU A 174 14.60 22.03 25.91
CA GLU A 174 14.23 22.27 27.30
C GLU A 174 12.71 22.51 27.46
N ASP A 175 12.09 23.09 26.44
CA ASP A 175 10.65 23.33 26.37
C ASP A 175 9.86 22.10 25.86
N LEU A 176 10.56 21.03 25.44
CA LEU A 176 9.92 19.78 25.07
C LEU A 176 9.34 19.12 26.32
N SER A 177 8.08 18.71 26.22
CA SER A 177 7.36 18.09 27.32
C SER A 177 8.10 16.89 27.90
N PRO A 178 8.26 16.80 29.25
CA PRO A 178 8.87 15.64 29.91
C PRO A 178 8.23 14.30 29.53
N LYS A 179 6.97 14.31 29.08
CA LYS A 179 6.27 13.11 28.58
C LYS A 179 6.98 12.46 27.39
N PHE A 180 7.59 13.23 26.50
CA PHE A 180 8.38 12.67 25.39
C PHE A 180 9.67 12.01 25.88
N ILE A 181 10.32 12.60 26.88
CA ILE A 181 11.53 12.02 27.50
C ILE A 181 11.17 10.69 28.17
N THR A 182 10.11 10.66 29.00
CA THR A 182 9.61 9.42 29.60
C THR A 182 9.25 8.38 28.53
N TYR A 183 8.55 8.80 27.46
CA TYR A 183 8.18 7.91 26.37
C TYR A 183 9.39 7.28 25.67
N LEU A 184 10.44 8.06 25.39
CA LEU A 184 11.70 7.59 24.82
C LEU A 184 12.39 6.61 25.78
N ASP A 185 12.58 6.99 27.04
CA ASP A 185 13.32 6.21 28.03
C ASP A 185 12.64 4.85 28.31
N GLU A 186 11.31 4.82 28.40
CA GLU A 186 10.54 3.58 28.61
C GLU A 186 10.71 2.56 27.48
N ARG A 187 11.11 2.99 26.28
CA ARG A 187 11.26 2.13 25.10
C ARG A 187 12.70 1.72 24.84
N ARG A 188 13.64 2.24 25.63
CA ARG A 188 15.04 1.84 25.55
C ARG A 188 15.25 0.46 26.20
N ARG A 189 15.89 -0.44 25.47
CA ARG A 189 16.26 -1.78 25.94
C ARG A 189 17.61 -1.73 26.66
N LYS A 190 17.88 -2.74 27.51
CA LYS A 190 19.16 -2.86 28.24
C LYS A 190 20.38 -3.03 27.33
N ASN A 191 20.17 -3.56 26.12
CA ASN A 191 21.20 -3.67 25.08
C ASN A 191 21.34 -2.38 24.24
N GLY A 192 20.80 -1.24 24.70
CA GLY A 192 20.91 0.05 24.03
C GLY A 192 19.95 0.27 22.86
N SER A 193 19.30 -0.78 22.35
CA SER A 193 18.34 -0.72 21.23
C SER A 193 16.98 -0.13 21.63
N PHE A 194 16.12 0.16 20.64
CA PHE A 194 14.74 0.64 20.84
C PHE A 194 13.73 -0.21 20.06
N ASN A 195 12.47 -0.23 20.55
CA ASN A 195 11.34 -0.77 19.82
C ASN A 195 10.03 -0.05 20.21
N ASN A 196 8.92 -0.36 19.54
CA ASN A 196 7.65 0.36 19.65
C ASN A 196 7.00 0.29 21.05
N THR A 197 7.00 -0.90 21.66
CA THR A 197 6.43 -1.11 23.00
C THR A 197 7.43 -0.72 24.09
N PRO A 198 6.96 -0.36 25.30
CA PRO A 198 7.82 -0.20 26.46
C PRO A 198 8.67 -1.46 26.73
N ALA A 199 9.90 -1.28 27.18
CA ALA A 199 10.87 -2.35 27.39
C ALA A 199 10.39 -3.41 28.41
N ASN A 200 9.52 -3.03 29.34
CA ASN A 200 8.93 -3.95 30.31
C ASN A 200 7.92 -4.94 29.69
N GLN A 201 7.47 -4.71 28.45
CA GLN A 201 6.64 -5.64 27.69
C GLN A 201 7.47 -6.71 26.93
N GLY A 202 8.80 -6.64 27.04
CA GLY A 202 9.69 -7.58 26.37
C GLY A 202 9.88 -7.29 24.88
N GLY A 203 10.38 -8.31 24.17
CA GLY A 203 10.87 -8.19 22.80
C GLY A 203 12.23 -7.50 22.69
N ASP A 204 13.00 -7.89 21.68
CA ASP A 204 14.26 -7.24 21.34
C ASP A 204 14.01 -5.91 20.60
N GLY A 205 15.08 -5.17 20.32
CA GLY A 205 15.04 -3.96 19.50
C GLY A 205 14.67 -4.20 18.04
N ASN A 206 14.41 -3.11 17.33
CA ASN A 206 14.28 -3.07 15.88
C ASN A 206 15.26 -2.03 15.32
N ALA A 207 15.92 -2.32 14.18
CA ALA A 207 16.96 -1.48 13.62
C ALA A 207 16.49 -0.06 13.25
N LEU A 208 15.29 0.08 12.65
CA LEU A 208 14.72 1.38 12.31
C LEU A 208 14.33 2.16 13.58
N ASN A 209 13.62 1.52 14.51
CA ASN A 209 13.28 2.13 15.80
C ASN A 209 14.54 2.55 16.57
N THR A 210 15.62 1.76 16.50
CA THR A 210 16.89 2.09 17.14
C THR A 210 17.52 3.34 16.52
N LEU A 211 17.48 3.50 15.19
CA LEU A 211 17.91 4.75 14.56
C LEU A 211 17.11 5.95 15.12
N TRP A 212 15.78 5.89 15.10
CA TRP A 212 14.93 6.99 15.58
C TRP A 212 15.20 7.35 17.03
N GLY A 213 15.41 6.35 17.88
CA GLY A 213 15.79 6.55 19.28
C GLY A 213 17.17 7.20 19.42
N LEU A 214 18.15 6.79 18.61
CA LEU A 214 19.50 7.35 18.63
C LEU A 214 19.56 8.79 18.09
N GLU A 215 18.76 9.13 17.08
CA GLU A 215 18.63 10.51 16.61
C GLU A 215 18.03 11.41 17.70
N ALA A 216 17.00 10.94 18.40
CA ALA A 216 16.45 11.66 19.55
C ALA A 216 17.46 11.80 20.70
N LEU A 217 18.24 10.76 21.01
CA LEU A 217 19.33 10.86 21.99
C LEU A 217 20.44 11.81 21.52
N THR A 218 20.69 11.91 20.22
CA THR A 218 21.67 12.85 19.65
C THR A 218 21.22 14.28 19.87
N ALA A 219 19.96 14.60 19.53
CA ALA A 219 19.36 15.90 19.78
C ALA A 219 19.46 16.28 21.28
N LEU A 220 19.26 15.31 22.18
CA LEU A 220 19.38 15.51 23.63
C LEU A 220 20.82 15.51 24.18
N GLY A 221 21.85 15.24 23.38
CA GLY A 221 23.22 15.08 23.85
C GLY A 221 23.46 13.84 24.75
N ARG A 222 22.62 12.81 24.63
CA ARG A 222 22.58 11.60 25.49
C ARG A 222 23.13 10.33 24.81
N THR A 223 23.87 10.45 23.70
CA THR A 223 24.40 9.30 22.93
C THR A 223 25.48 8.49 23.66
N SER A 224 26.03 8.99 24.77
CA SER A 224 26.97 8.26 25.61
C SER A 224 26.32 7.16 26.46
N GLU A 225 25.03 7.26 26.73
CA GLU A 225 24.29 6.25 27.48
C GLU A 225 24.23 4.94 26.70
N LEU A 226 24.50 3.78 27.33
CA LEU A 226 24.47 2.44 26.72
C LEU A 226 25.16 2.34 25.34
N LYS A 227 26.18 3.17 25.12
CA LYS A 227 26.81 3.34 23.80
C LYS A 227 27.44 2.04 23.32
N SER A 228 28.21 1.36 24.17
CA SER A 228 28.84 0.08 23.87
C SER A 228 27.81 -0.99 23.50
N GLU A 229 26.76 -1.09 24.30
CA GLU A 229 25.72 -2.09 24.14
C GLU A 229 24.93 -1.86 22.83
N ALA A 230 24.62 -0.60 22.51
CA ALA A 230 23.98 -0.25 21.26
C ALA A 230 24.87 -0.57 20.06
N ILE A 231 26.18 -0.29 20.12
CA ILE A 231 27.15 -0.65 19.07
C ILE A 231 27.17 -2.17 18.87
N ASP A 232 27.33 -2.94 19.95
CA ASP A 232 27.39 -4.41 19.90
C ASP A 232 26.09 -4.98 19.29
N TRP A 233 24.93 -4.44 19.68
CA TRP A 233 23.63 -4.86 19.15
C TRP A 233 23.48 -4.53 17.66
N LEU A 234 23.83 -3.32 17.25
CA LEU A 234 23.77 -2.86 15.86
C LEU A 234 24.71 -3.69 14.97
N GLN A 235 25.95 -3.92 15.41
CA GLN A 235 26.92 -4.77 14.71
C GLN A 235 26.45 -6.21 14.58
N ALA A 236 25.78 -6.75 15.61
CA ALA A 236 25.20 -8.10 15.57
C ALA A 236 24.00 -8.24 14.62
N CYS A 237 23.41 -7.13 14.15
CA CYS A 237 22.39 -7.16 13.09
C CYS A 237 22.97 -7.49 11.70
N GLN A 238 24.29 -7.36 11.52
CA GLN A 238 24.95 -7.69 10.25
C GLN A 238 24.76 -9.18 9.93
N GLY A 239 24.30 -9.48 8.73
CA GLY A 239 24.06 -10.83 8.25
C GLY A 239 25.26 -11.41 7.49
N ALA A 240 25.06 -12.59 6.90
CA ALA A 240 26.13 -13.33 6.23
C ALA A 240 26.50 -12.71 4.87
N GLU A 241 25.56 -12.03 4.21
CA GLU A 241 25.79 -11.37 2.92
C GLU A 241 26.37 -9.95 3.10
N GLY A 242 26.48 -9.47 4.34
CA GLY A 242 27.10 -8.21 4.72
C GLY A 242 26.14 -7.03 4.91
N GLY A 243 24.89 -7.16 4.47
CA GLY A 243 23.80 -6.25 4.83
C GLY A 243 23.27 -6.53 6.24
N PHE A 244 22.18 -5.85 6.62
CA PHE A 244 21.66 -5.89 7.98
C PHE A 244 20.20 -6.34 8.04
N ARG A 245 19.87 -7.05 9.12
CA ARG A 245 18.53 -7.53 9.46
C ARG A 245 17.87 -6.59 10.47
N TRP A 246 16.56 -6.73 10.69
CA TRP A 246 15.83 -5.86 11.62
C TRP A 246 16.22 -6.03 13.09
N CYS A 247 16.81 -7.17 13.46
CA CYS A 247 17.44 -7.43 14.76
C CYS A 247 18.53 -8.53 14.62
N PRO A 248 19.34 -8.81 15.67
CA PRO A 248 20.43 -9.79 15.58
C PRO A 248 19.98 -11.24 15.36
N LYS A 249 18.83 -11.63 15.93
CA LYS A 249 18.30 -13.01 15.90
C LYS A 249 16.81 -13.02 15.58
N PRO A 250 16.43 -12.64 14.35
CA PRO A 250 15.04 -12.55 13.96
C PRO A 250 14.39 -13.94 13.92
N ALA A 251 13.22 -14.08 14.54
CA ALA A 251 12.45 -15.33 14.49
C ALA A 251 11.78 -15.57 13.12
N TYR A 252 11.58 -14.49 12.37
CA TYR A 252 10.95 -14.41 11.05
C TYR A 252 11.33 -13.07 10.41
N ALA A 253 11.03 -12.89 9.11
CA ALA A 253 11.39 -11.68 8.37
C ALA A 253 12.90 -11.34 8.46
N GLY A 254 13.76 -12.36 8.54
CA GLY A 254 15.18 -12.19 8.85
C GLY A 254 16.08 -11.80 7.68
N GLN A 255 15.55 -11.13 6.65
CA GLN A 255 16.28 -10.80 5.43
C GLN A 255 17.17 -9.60 5.69
N GLU A 256 18.31 -9.61 5.03
CA GLU A 256 19.11 -8.42 4.88
C GLU A 256 18.42 -7.46 3.91
N ASP A 257 18.37 -6.18 4.25
CA ASP A 257 17.56 -5.17 3.57
C ASP A 257 18.26 -3.82 3.58
N LEU A 258 18.11 -3.02 2.52
CA LEU A 258 18.70 -1.69 2.47
C LEU A 258 18.16 -0.74 3.54
N ALA A 259 16.89 -0.86 3.94
CA ALA A 259 16.34 0.01 5.00
C ALA A 259 17.02 -0.25 6.35
N TYR A 260 17.26 -1.52 6.69
CA TYR A 260 17.97 -1.90 7.91
C TYR A 260 19.46 -1.61 7.81
N THR A 261 20.06 -1.80 6.64
CA THR A 261 21.47 -1.46 6.38
C THR A 261 21.71 0.03 6.58
N TRP A 262 20.84 0.86 5.99
CA TRP A 262 20.84 2.30 6.18
C TRP A 262 20.67 2.69 7.65
N ALA A 263 19.67 2.12 8.32
CA ALA A 263 19.38 2.45 9.71
C ALA A 263 20.54 2.08 10.66
N VAL A 264 21.13 0.89 10.48
CA VAL A 264 22.24 0.44 11.31
C VAL A 264 23.51 1.26 11.04
N VAL A 265 23.87 1.50 9.78
CA VAL A 265 25.06 2.29 9.45
C VAL A 265 24.94 3.72 9.97
N ARG A 266 23.76 4.34 9.81
CA ARG A 266 23.47 5.66 10.39
C ARG A 266 23.56 5.66 11.91
N GLY A 267 22.94 4.68 12.57
CA GLY A 267 23.02 4.53 14.03
C GLY A 267 24.44 4.36 14.54
N LEU A 268 25.26 3.54 13.87
CA LEU A 268 26.68 3.37 14.19
C LEU A 268 27.46 4.68 13.99
N SER A 269 27.16 5.44 12.93
CA SER A 269 27.78 6.75 12.69
C SER A 269 27.46 7.76 13.79
N LEU A 270 26.20 7.82 14.26
CA LEU A 270 25.81 8.66 15.41
C LEU A 270 26.58 8.30 16.68
N LEU A 271 26.88 7.01 16.84
CA LEU A 271 27.69 6.47 17.92
C LEU A 271 29.21 6.53 17.63
N GLN A 272 29.64 7.17 16.55
CA GLN A 272 31.06 7.25 16.15
C GLN A 272 31.72 5.86 16.04
N SER A 273 31.00 4.90 15.48
CA SER A 273 31.41 3.51 15.24
C SER A 273 31.20 3.15 13.78
N SER A 274 31.42 1.88 13.41
CA SER A 274 31.31 1.37 12.04
C SER A 274 30.81 -0.08 12.02
N PRO A 275 30.29 -0.55 10.88
CA PRO A 275 30.01 -1.97 10.65
C PRO A 275 31.20 -2.88 11.00
N SER A 276 30.91 -4.10 11.44
CA SER A 276 31.95 -5.10 11.73
C SER A 276 32.75 -5.47 10.47
N ASP A 277 32.08 -5.56 9.33
CA ASP A 277 32.71 -5.71 8.01
C ASP A 277 32.14 -4.68 7.03
N ILE A 278 32.89 -3.58 6.84
CA ILE A 278 32.55 -2.51 5.90
C ILE A 278 32.55 -3.03 4.46
N GLU A 279 33.51 -3.87 4.07
CA GLU A 279 33.62 -4.34 2.68
C GLU A 279 32.46 -5.29 2.33
N ALA A 280 32.03 -6.13 3.26
CA ALA A 280 30.80 -6.91 3.10
C ALA A 280 29.56 -6.03 2.98
N THR A 281 29.47 -4.97 3.78
CA THR A 281 28.39 -3.98 3.69
C THR A 281 28.35 -3.31 2.31
N LEU A 282 29.50 -2.92 1.77
CA LEU A 282 29.55 -2.32 0.43
C LEU A 282 29.15 -3.32 -0.66
N ARG A 283 29.58 -4.58 -0.55
CA ARG A 283 29.16 -5.64 -1.49
C ARG A 283 27.65 -5.88 -1.47
N SER A 284 27.02 -5.88 -0.30
CA SER A 284 25.57 -6.08 -0.19
C SER A 284 24.78 -4.92 -0.79
N ILE A 285 25.23 -3.67 -0.59
CA ILE A 285 24.64 -2.49 -1.24
C ILE A 285 24.80 -2.58 -2.76
N HIS A 286 25.98 -2.95 -3.26
CA HIS A 286 26.23 -3.08 -4.69
C HIS A 286 25.36 -4.18 -5.34
N ALA A 287 25.05 -5.25 -4.61
CA ALA A 287 24.17 -6.32 -5.09
C ALA A 287 22.72 -5.85 -5.30
N CYS A 288 22.34 -4.71 -4.72
CA CYS A 288 21.02 -4.09 -4.86
C CYS A 288 20.94 -3.07 -6.03
N ALA A 289 22.07 -2.76 -6.69
CA ALA A 289 22.14 -1.81 -7.79
C ALA A 289 21.64 -2.43 -9.11
N ASN A 290 20.77 -1.71 -9.81
CA ASN A 290 20.14 -2.14 -11.06
C ASN A 290 20.69 -1.40 -12.28
N ASP A 291 20.51 -1.98 -13.47
CA ASP A 291 21.06 -1.45 -14.73
C ASP A 291 20.48 -0.08 -15.14
N ASP A 292 19.29 0.26 -14.64
CA ASP A 292 18.65 1.57 -14.78
C ASP A 292 19.32 2.69 -13.96
N GLY A 293 20.24 2.35 -13.05
CA GLY A 293 21.00 3.31 -12.24
C GLY A 293 20.48 3.51 -10.82
N GLY A 294 19.32 2.97 -10.47
CA GLY A 294 18.82 3.01 -9.09
C GLY A 294 19.08 1.71 -8.31
N PHE A 295 18.50 1.64 -7.12
CA PHE A 295 18.63 0.50 -6.21
C PHE A 295 17.26 -0.03 -5.80
N GLY A 296 17.14 -1.36 -5.68
CA GLY A 296 16.01 -2.03 -5.02
C GLY A 296 16.30 -2.36 -3.56
N ASP A 297 15.29 -2.63 -2.73
CA ASP A 297 15.48 -2.90 -1.29
C ASP A 297 16.34 -4.14 -1.00
N ARG A 298 16.39 -5.08 -1.93
CA ARG A 298 17.12 -6.35 -1.87
C ARG A 298 17.73 -6.70 -3.24
N PRO A 299 18.76 -7.56 -3.29
CA PRO A 299 19.30 -8.01 -4.56
C PRO A 299 18.23 -8.58 -5.50
N GLY A 300 18.19 -8.05 -6.73
CA GLY A 300 17.21 -8.43 -7.76
C GLY A 300 15.81 -7.80 -7.62
N TRP A 301 15.54 -6.99 -6.60
CA TRP A 301 14.30 -6.24 -6.49
C TRP A 301 14.28 -5.03 -7.45
N GLN A 302 13.08 -4.61 -7.85
CA GLN A 302 12.92 -3.43 -8.70
C GLN A 302 13.45 -2.18 -8.01
N THR A 303 14.04 -1.31 -8.83
CA THR A 303 14.49 0.00 -8.42
C THR A 303 13.34 0.83 -7.85
N ASN A 304 13.60 1.55 -6.75
CA ASN A 304 12.67 2.56 -6.23
C ASN A 304 13.43 3.72 -5.56
N PRO A 305 12.83 4.92 -5.47
CA PRO A 305 13.53 6.11 -4.99
C PRO A 305 13.97 5.99 -3.52
N VAL A 306 13.19 5.34 -2.66
CA VAL A 306 13.49 5.24 -1.23
C VAL A 306 14.66 4.30 -0.98
N ALA A 307 14.69 3.13 -1.62
CA ALA A 307 15.84 2.22 -1.58
C ALA A 307 17.10 2.85 -2.19
N THR A 308 16.96 3.62 -3.27
CA THR A 308 18.05 4.40 -3.87
C THR A 308 18.62 5.42 -2.89
N PHE A 309 17.76 6.13 -2.15
CA PHE A 309 18.18 7.02 -1.08
C PHE A 309 18.92 6.27 0.03
N TYR A 310 18.37 5.14 0.51
CA TYR A 310 19.03 4.32 1.52
C TYR A 310 20.43 3.88 1.08
N ALA A 311 20.60 3.42 -0.16
CA ALA A 311 21.90 3.03 -0.69
C ALA A 311 22.87 4.21 -0.75
N ILE A 312 22.48 5.32 -1.38
CA ILE A 312 23.35 6.49 -1.58
C ILE A 312 23.72 7.14 -0.24
N ASP A 313 22.77 7.29 0.68
CA ASP A 313 23.04 7.85 2.01
C ASP A 313 23.94 6.94 2.85
N THR A 314 23.79 5.62 2.72
CA THR A 314 24.69 4.65 3.37
C THR A 314 26.11 4.74 2.80
N LEU A 315 26.25 4.78 1.48
CA LEU A 315 27.54 4.98 0.81
C LEU A 315 28.19 6.30 1.22
N ALA A 316 27.41 7.37 1.34
CA ALA A 316 27.89 8.67 1.82
C ALA A 316 28.40 8.57 3.27
N THR A 317 27.62 7.95 4.15
CA THR A 317 27.95 7.76 5.57
C THR A 317 29.24 6.95 5.76
N LEU A 318 29.50 5.98 4.88
CA LEU A 318 30.73 5.17 4.88
C LEU A 318 31.89 5.79 4.08
N ASN A 319 31.77 7.04 3.60
CA ASN A 319 32.74 7.70 2.72
C ASN A 319 33.08 6.88 1.46
N ALA A 320 32.09 6.16 0.93
CA ALA A 320 32.22 5.21 -0.17
C ALA A 320 31.59 5.66 -1.49
N LEU A 321 30.97 6.86 -1.56
CA LEU A 321 30.40 7.39 -2.82
C LEU A 321 31.42 7.44 -3.97
N ASN A 322 32.70 7.66 -3.68
CA ASN A 322 33.72 7.76 -4.72
C ASN A 322 34.26 6.39 -5.19
N ARG A 323 33.79 5.30 -4.59
CA ARG A 323 34.18 3.95 -4.99
C ARG A 323 33.38 3.54 -6.25
N PRO A 324 34.00 2.78 -7.17
CA PRO A 324 33.27 2.23 -8.30
C PRO A 324 32.26 1.18 -7.80
N LEU A 325 31.03 1.22 -8.30
CA LEU A 325 30.08 0.14 -8.11
C LEU A 325 30.55 -1.12 -8.88
N ALA A 326 30.24 -2.29 -8.33
CA ALA A 326 30.34 -3.54 -9.09
C ALA A 326 29.37 -3.51 -10.29
N PRO A 327 29.52 -4.38 -11.30
CA PRO A 327 28.59 -4.44 -12.43
C PRO A 327 27.15 -4.56 -11.92
N MET A 328 26.30 -3.65 -12.38
CA MET A 328 24.90 -3.60 -12.00
C MET A 328 24.15 -4.74 -12.70
N HIS A 329 23.17 -5.30 -12.00
CA HIS A 329 22.45 -6.46 -12.49
C HIS A 329 21.10 -6.03 -13.04
N LYS A 330 20.54 -6.79 -13.98
CA LYS A 330 19.12 -6.64 -14.28
C LYS A 330 18.33 -7.05 -13.04
N PRO A 331 17.28 -6.29 -12.66
CA PRO A 331 16.32 -6.78 -11.68
C PRO A 331 15.90 -8.19 -12.08
N SER A 332 15.80 -9.09 -11.11
CA SER A 332 15.21 -10.40 -11.36
C SER A 332 13.81 -10.17 -11.90
N VAL A 333 13.43 -10.88 -12.97
CA VAL A 333 12.05 -10.83 -13.48
C VAL A 333 11.14 -11.47 -12.42
N ILE A 334 10.66 -10.66 -11.48
CA ILE A 334 9.81 -11.11 -10.39
C ILE A 334 8.37 -11.31 -10.90
N VAL A 335 7.92 -10.42 -11.79
CA VAL A 335 6.60 -10.49 -12.44
C VAL A 335 6.76 -11.20 -13.78
N PRO A 336 6.25 -12.44 -13.93
CA PRO A 336 6.33 -13.15 -15.21
C PRO A 336 5.60 -12.38 -16.29
N LYS A 337 6.13 -12.41 -17.52
CA LYS A 337 5.49 -11.77 -18.67
C LYS A 337 4.08 -12.36 -18.89
N PRO A 338 3.00 -11.58 -18.84
CA PRO A 338 1.67 -12.01 -19.28
C PRO A 338 1.73 -12.57 -20.70
N THR A 339 1.03 -13.68 -20.94
CA THR A 339 0.87 -14.26 -22.28
C THR A 339 -0.16 -13.47 -23.09
N GLU A 340 -0.06 -13.53 -24.42
CA GLU A 340 -0.91 -12.73 -25.32
C GLU A 340 -2.40 -13.11 -25.28
N ASP A 341 -2.73 -14.32 -24.78
CA ASP A 341 -4.09 -14.83 -24.66
C ASP A 341 -4.80 -14.41 -23.36
N LEU A 342 -4.14 -13.66 -22.47
CA LEU A 342 -4.78 -13.15 -21.25
C LEU A 342 -5.70 -11.96 -21.57
N LYS A 343 -6.87 -11.95 -20.94
CA LYS A 343 -7.88 -10.89 -20.99
C LYS A 343 -7.90 -10.12 -19.66
N VAL A 344 -8.59 -8.98 -19.63
CA VAL A 344 -8.78 -8.18 -18.41
C VAL A 344 -10.14 -8.46 -17.81
N PHE A 345 -10.15 -8.90 -16.55
CA PHE A 345 -11.35 -9.13 -15.76
C PHE A 345 -11.35 -8.26 -14.50
N THR A 346 -12.46 -8.23 -13.77
CA THR A 346 -12.63 -7.39 -12.58
C THR A 346 -12.99 -8.22 -11.35
N CYS A 347 -12.43 -7.82 -10.20
CA CYS A 347 -12.72 -8.39 -8.90
C CYS A 347 -13.00 -7.28 -7.89
N GLN A 348 -14.03 -7.48 -7.08
CA GLN A 348 -14.40 -6.63 -5.95
C GLN A 348 -14.23 -7.47 -4.69
N VAL A 349 -13.22 -7.15 -3.88
CA VAL A 349 -12.93 -7.86 -2.62
C VAL A 349 -13.61 -7.11 -1.49
N GLU A 350 -14.27 -7.83 -0.59
CA GLU A 350 -15.09 -7.29 0.50
C GLU A 350 -16.19 -6.31 0.04
N SER A 351 -16.81 -6.62 -1.11
CA SER A 351 -18.06 -5.99 -1.52
C SER A 351 -19.22 -6.44 -0.64
N HIS A 352 -20.39 -5.85 -0.82
CA HIS A 352 -21.54 -6.11 0.05
C HIS A 352 -21.96 -7.59 0.07
N GLY A 353 -22.22 -8.11 1.26
CA GLY A 353 -22.66 -9.50 1.50
C GLY A 353 -23.97 -9.63 2.28
N LEU A 354 -24.73 -8.53 2.39
CA LEU A 354 -25.99 -8.42 3.12
C LEU A 354 -27.07 -7.82 2.21
N GLY A 355 -28.34 -7.82 2.63
CA GLY A 355 -29.43 -7.22 1.84
C GLY A 355 -29.70 -7.96 0.54
N SER A 356 -30.25 -7.27 -0.46
CA SER A 356 -30.76 -7.86 -1.70
C SER A 356 -29.69 -8.53 -2.57
N PRO A 357 -29.70 -9.87 -2.74
CA PRO A 357 -28.84 -10.56 -3.70
C PRO A 357 -29.16 -10.16 -5.14
N ALA A 358 -30.44 -9.87 -5.45
CA ALA A 358 -30.84 -9.43 -6.78
C ALA A 358 -30.20 -8.08 -7.18
N ASP A 359 -30.10 -7.13 -6.23
CA ASP A 359 -29.40 -5.87 -6.45
C ASP A 359 -27.89 -6.08 -6.66
N ALA A 360 -27.28 -7.02 -5.93
CA ALA A 360 -25.86 -7.37 -6.13
C ALA A 360 -25.63 -7.95 -7.54
N VAL A 361 -26.50 -8.86 -8.00
CA VAL A 361 -26.46 -9.41 -9.37
C VAL A 361 -26.69 -8.32 -10.43
N CYS A 362 -27.64 -7.41 -10.19
CA CYS A 362 -27.90 -6.27 -11.08
C CYS A 362 -26.67 -5.36 -11.23
N LEU A 363 -26.03 -5.03 -10.10
CA LEU A 363 -24.78 -4.27 -10.10
C LEU A 363 -23.65 -5.04 -10.79
N ALA A 364 -23.54 -6.35 -10.54
CA ALA A 364 -22.50 -7.16 -11.14
C ALA A 364 -22.61 -7.22 -12.67
N LYS A 365 -23.83 -7.44 -13.18
CA LYS A 365 -24.12 -7.41 -14.61
C LYS A 365 -23.76 -6.08 -15.24
N SER A 366 -24.29 -4.99 -14.67
CA SER A 366 -24.19 -3.64 -15.26
C SER A 366 -22.77 -3.08 -15.21
N LEU A 367 -22.02 -3.39 -14.15
CA LEU A 367 -20.64 -2.94 -13.96
C LEU A 367 -19.60 -3.95 -14.47
N LYS A 368 -20.02 -5.05 -15.11
CA LYS A 368 -19.18 -6.19 -15.54
C LYS A 368 -18.26 -6.71 -14.44
N ILE A 369 -18.82 -6.99 -13.27
CA ILE A 369 -18.13 -7.59 -12.14
C ILE A 369 -18.04 -9.09 -12.35
N HIS A 370 -16.83 -9.61 -12.47
CA HIS A 370 -16.61 -11.02 -12.73
C HIS A 370 -16.45 -11.83 -11.44
N LEU A 371 -15.85 -11.23 -10.40
CA LEU A 371 -15.71 -11.84 -9.08
C LEU A 371 -16.22 -10.90 -8.00
N TRP A 372 -17.18 -11.35 -7.20
CA TRP A 372 -17.79 -10.60 -6.12
C TRP A 372 -17.47 -11.26 -4.77
N GLY A 373 -16.56 -10.64 -4.02
CA GLY A 373 -16.21 -11.06 -2.67
C GLY A 373 -17.24 -10.51 -1.70
N ALA A 374 -18.16 -11.36 -1.25
CA ALA A 374 -19.24 -10.99 -0.35
C ALA A 374 -18.72 -10.90 1.09
N LYS A 375 -18.72 -9.68 1.64
CA LYS A 375 -18.17 -9.40 2.96
C LYS A 375 -19.05 -9.95 4.06
N ASN A 376 -18.49 -10.83 4.89
CA ASN A 376 -19.13 -11.42 6.06
C ASN A 376 -20.54 -11.97 5.77
N ALA A 377 -20.73 -12.47 4.54
CA ALA A 377 -22.01 -12.98 4.08
C ALA A 377 -22.31 -14.35 4.71
N GLU A 378 -23.59 -14.60 4.97
CA GLU A 378 -24.05 -15.95 5.25
C GLU A 378 -23.84 -16.85 4.01
N PRO A 379 -23.50 -18.14 4.18
CA PRO A 379 -23.37 -19.06 3.04
C PRO A 379 -24.61 -19.08 2.14
N ALA A 380 -25.80 -19.09 2.75
CA ALA A 380 -27.07 -19.08 2.01
C ALA A 380 -27.31 -17.77 1.22
N TRP A 381 -26.70 -16.65 1.61
CA TRP A 381 -26.73 -15.41 0.84
C TRP A 381 -25.92 -15.56 -0.44
N ILE A 382 -24.70 -16.10 -0.34
CA ILE A 382 -23.82 -16.37 -1.48
C ILE A 382 -24.49 -17.36 -2.44
N ASP A 383 -25.07 -18.44 -1.92
CA ASP A 383 -25.77 -19.44 -2.73
C ASP A 383 -26.97 -18.82 -3.47
N THR A 384 -27.72 -17.95 -2.80
CA THR A 384 -28.85 -17.23 -3.42
C THR A 384 -28.38 -16.28 -4.51
N ALA A 385 -27.33 -15.49 -4.26
CA ALA A 385 -26.76 -14.56 -5.23
C ALA A 385 -26.23 -15.31 -6.47
N GLN A 386 -25.52 -16.43 -6.27
CA GLN A 386 -25.00 -17.24 -7.36
C GLN A 386 -26.13 -17.86 -8.19
N ARG A 387 -27.15 -18.44 -7.53
CA ARG A 387 -28.33 -18.99 -8.23
C ARG A 387 -29.01 -17.94 -9.11
N LEU A 388 -29.23 -16.73 -8.57
CA LEU A 388 -29.83 -15.64 -9.34
C LEU A 388 -28.96 -15.19 -10.51
N ALA A 389 -27.64 -15.17 -10.35
CA ALA A 389 -26.71 -14.88 -11.43
C ALA A 389 -26.79 -15.94 -12.54
N ASP A 390 -26.80 -17.22 -12.17
CA ASP A 390 -26.88 -18.35 -13.10
C ASP A 390 -28.22 -18.34 -13.87
N GLU A 391 -29.34 -18.11 -13.18
CA GLU A 391 -30.68 -17.99 -13.78
C GLU A 391 -30.78 -16.81 -14.77
N GLN A 392 -30.01 -15.74 -14.54
CA GLN A 392 -30.01 -14.54 -15.36
C GLN A 392 -28.87 -14.49 -16.41
N ASP A 393 -28.09 -15.57 -16.53
CA ASP A 393 -26.90 -15.68 -17.39
C ASP A 393 -25.91 -14.50 -17.17
N VAL A 394 -25.68 -14.17 -15.89
CA VAL A 394 -24.71 -13.13 -15.49
C VAL A 394 -23.38 -13.78 -15.15
N GLN A 395 -22.33 -13.41 -15.89
CA GLN A 395 -20.97 -13.91 -15.67
C GLN A 395 -20.33 -13.29 -14.41
N VAL A 396 -20.77 -13.73 -13.24
CA VAL A 396 -20.19 -13.38 -11.94
C VAL A 396 -20.06 -14.63 -11.07
N THR A 397 -18.96 -14.74 -10.35
CA THR A 397 -18.79 -15.72 -9.27
C THR A 397 -18.78 -15.01 -7.93
N PHE A 398 -19.71 -15.37 -7.04
CA PHE A 398 -19.72 -14.91 -5.66
C PHE A 398 -18.81 -15.78 -4.79
N PHE A 399 -18.01 -15.16 -3.93
CA PHE A 399 -17.07 -15.85 -3.04
C PHE A 399 -17.04 -15.19 -1.67
N ARG A 400 -16.44 -15.86 -0.67
CA ARG A 400 -16.34 -15.36 0.70
C ARG A 400 -15.21 -14.33 0.79
N ALA A 401 -15.45 -13.17 1.39
CA ALA A 401 -14.42 -12.16 1.63
C ALA A 401 -14.60 -11.57 3.03
N ASN A 402 -14.28 -12.35 4.05
CA ASN A 402 -14.63 -12.03 5.43
C ASN A 402 -13.56 -11.19 6.10
N GLU A 403 -14.02 -10.24 6.89
CA GLU A 403 -13.20 -9.49 7.83
C GLU A 403 -13.53 -9.97 9.24
N GLU A 404 -12.57 -10.65 9.88
CA GLU A 404 -12.76 -11.20 11.22
C GLU A 404 -12.35 -10.21 12.31
N TYR A 405 -13.22 -9.21 12.53
CA TYR A 405 -13.08 -8.25 13.62
C TYR A 405 -12.81 -8.93 14.97
N GLY A 406 -11.98 -8.30 15.80
CA GLY A 406 -11.63 -8.82 17.12
C GLY A 406 -10.64 -9.98 17.11
N THR A 407 -10.01 -10.25 15.97
CA THR A 407 -8.76 -11.01 15.91
C THR A 407 -7.60 -10.09 16.29
N TRP A 408 -6.77 -10.51 17.24
CA TRP A 408 -5.64 -9.75 17.76
C TRP A 408 -4.35 -10.57 17.63
N VAL A 409 -3.32 -9.97 17.04
CA VAL A 409 -2.01 -10.57 16.84
C VAL A 409 -0.96 -9.79 17.61
N ASP A 410 -0.33 -10.44 18.59
CA ASP A 410 0.81 -9.92 19.34
C ASP A 410 2.14 -10.24 18.64
N VAL A 411 2.98 -9.22 18.55
CA VAL A 411 4.36 -9.32 18.09
C VAL A 411 5.26 -8.69 19.16
N PRO A 412 6.05 -9.49 19.89
CA PRO A 412 6.88 -9.00 20.99
C PRO A 412 7.77 -7.83 20.58
N GLY A 413 7.70 -6.73 21.33
CA GLY A 413 8.42 -5.48 21.05
C GLY A 413 7.69 -4.50 20.12
N PHE A 414 6.70 -4.96 19.36
CA PHE A 414 5.95 -4.14 18.40
C PHE A 414 4.54 -3.77 18.89
N GLY A 415 3.80 -4.71 19.49
CA GLY A 415 2.47 -4.48 20.08
C GLY A 415 1.44 -5.53 19.66
N THR A 416 0.17 -5.26 19.96
CA THR A 416 -0.95 -6.18 19.73
C THR A 416 -1.96 -5.56 18.77
N TYR A 417 -2.00 -6.06 17.53
CA TYR A 417 -2.69 -5.42 16.41
C TYR A 417 -3.89 -6.22 15.89
N SER A 418 -4.91 -5.51 15.40
CA SER A 418 -6.07 -6.11 14.71
C SER A 418 -5.97 -5.92 13.18
N HIS A 419 -7.04 -6.25 12.44
CA HIS A 419 -7.11 -6.13 10.95
C HIS A 419 -6.00 -6.91 10.23
N THR A 420 -5.64 -8.06 10.81
CA THR A 420 -4.66 -9.01 10.26
C THR A 420 -5.33 -10.24 9.64
N SER A 421 -6.68 -10.30 9.62
CA SER A 421 -7.46 -11.51 9.36
C SER A 421 -8.57 -11.30 8.32
N ASP A 422 -8.22 -10.62 7.24
CA ASP A 422 -9.07 -10.43 6.05
C ASP A 422 -8.87 -11.64 5.13
N VAL A 423 -9.88 -12.49 5.08
CA VAL A 423 -9.81 -13.81 4.43
C VAL A 423 -10.71 -13.89 3.22
N ILE A 424 -10.15 -14.31 2.09
CA ILE A 424 -10.92 -14.64 0.89
C ILE A 424 -10.89 -16.15 0.64
N SER A 425 -11.99 -16.71 0.14
CA SER A 425 -12.13 -18.14 -0.17
C SER A 425 -13.25 -18.38 -1.18
N PRO A 426 -13.20 -19.43 -2.02
CA PRO A 426 -14.37 -19.86 -2.80
C PRO A 426 -15.61 -20.03 -1.91
N ALA A 427 -16.81 -19.93 -2.48
CA ALA A 427 -18.07 -20.11 -1.74
C ALA A 427 -18.08 -21.43 -0.92
N ALA A 428 -17.62 -22.53 -1.53
CA ALA A 428 -17.52 -23.85 -0.91
C ALA A 428 -16.24 -24.06 -0.08
N GLY A 429 -15.24 -23.17 -0.19
CA GLY A 429 -13.95 -23.31 0.47
C GLY A 429 -14.02 -22.94 1.96
N SER A 430 -13.51 -23.80 2.83
CA SER A 430 -13.43 -23.53 4.26
C SER A 430 -12.40 -22.45 4.57
N ILE A 431 -12.79 -21.44 5.36
CA ILE A 431 -11.86 -20.43 5.90
C ILE A 431 -11.21 -20.90 7.22
N GLY A 432 -11.62 -22.05 7.75
CA GLY A 432 -11.24 -22.54 9.09
C GLY A 432 -12.08 -21.94 10.22
N GLU A 433 -11.72 -22.24 11.46
CA GLU A 433 -12.38 -21.66 12.63
C GLU A 433 -12.20 -20.15 12.69
N SER A 434 -13.19 -19.44 13.24
CA SER A 434 -13.05 -18.01 13.48
C SER A 434 -12.03 -17.73 14.57
N MET A 435 -11.19 -16.73 14.34
CA MET A 435 -10.15 -16.28 15.27
C MET A 435 -10.62 -15.11 16.15
N THR A 436 -11.80 -14.57 15.86
CA THR A 436 -12.47 -13.54 16.66
C THR A 436 -12.66 -13.99 18.11
N GLY A 437 -12.21 -13.15 19.05
CA GLY A 437 -12.44 -13.39 20.48
C GLY A 437 -11.66 -14.56 21.08
N LYS A 438 -10.64 -15.09 20.37
CA LYS A 438 -9.80 -16.20 20.86
C LYS A 438 -8.61 -15.76 21.73
N GLY A 439 -8.62 -14.51 22.22
CA GLY A 439 -7.50 -13.89 22.92
C GLY A 439 -6.42 -13.37 21.97
N ASP A 440 -5.31 -12.91 22.55
CA ASP A 440 -4.17 -12.39 21.78
C ASP A 440 -3.34 -13.58 21.28
N LEU A 441 -3.11 -13.64 19.97
CA LEU A 441 -2.35 -14.72 19.34
C LEU A 441 -0.96 -14.21 19.01
N SER A 442 0.10 -14.97 19.31
CA SER A 442 1.39 -14.63 18.69
C SER A 442 1.31 -14.77 17.17
N TRP A 443 2.13 -14.02 16.42
CA TRP A 443 2.20 -14.15 14.96
C TRP A 443 2.39 -15.61 14.49
N ALA A 444 3.23 -16.38 15.17
CA ALA A 444 3.46 -17.79 14.85
C ALA A 444 2.19 -18.64 15.06
N GLU A 445 1.45 -18.41 16.13
CA GLU A 445 0.19 -19.12 16.41
C GLU A 445 -0.92 -18.74 15.44
N PHE A 446 -1.06 -17.44 15.13
CA PHE A 446 -2.01 -16.96 14.14
C PHE A 446 -1.79 -17.68 12.80
N ARG A 447 -0.54 -17.65 12.30
CA ARG A 447 -0.17 -18.34 11.06
C ARG A 447 -0.49 -19.83 11.10
N ARG A 448 -0.08 -20.52 12.17
CA ARG A 448 -0.29 -21.97 12.33
C ARG A 448 -1.77 -22.35 12.31
N LYS A 449 -2.63 -21.54 12.94
CA LYS A 449 -4.07 -21.79 13.03
C LYS A 449 -4.83 -21.39 11.75
N ARG A 450 -4.50 -20.24 11.16
CA ARG A 450 -5.22 -19.66 10.03
C ARG A 450 -4.78 -20.21 8.67
N LEU A 451 -3.47 -20.20 8.40
CA LEU A 451 -2.98 -20.39 7.03
C LEU A 451 -3.18 -21.79 6.46
N PRO A 452 -2.91 -22.91 7.17
CA PRO A 452 -3.00 -24.24 6.56
C PRO A 452 -4.40 -24.56 6.03
N THR A 453 -5.44 -24.36 6.86
CA THR A 453 -6.82 -24.62 6.44
C THR A 453 -7.23 -23.70 5.30
N LEU A 454 -6.93 -22.40 5.41
CA LEU A 454 -7.31 -21.42 4.39
C LEU A 454 -6.67 -21.75 3.03
N ILE A 455 -5.35 -21.96 3.00
CA ILE A 455 -4.60 -22.22 1.77
C ILE A 455 -4.99 -23.56 1.15
N ASN A 456 -5.18 -24.61 1.95
CA ASN A 456 -5.60 -25.93 1.46
C ASN A 456 -7.02 -25.94 0.87
N ASN A 457 -7.81 -24.91 1.15
CA ASN A 457 -9.15 -24.70 0.59
C ASN A 457 -9.15 -23.57 -0.46
N ASP A 458 -8.01 -23.30 -1.08
CA ASP A 458 -7.82 -22.27 -2.11
C ASP A 458 -8.17 -20.84 -1.66
N GLY A 459 -8.22 -20.60 -0.35
CA GLY A 459 -8.37 -19.28 0.24
C GLY A 459 -7.04 -18.53 0.39
N ARG A 460 -7.12 -17.22 0.60
CA ARG A 460 -5.96 -16.33 0.77
C ARG A 460 -6.23 -15.31 1.88
N LEU A 461 -5.15 -14.89 2.53
CA LEU A 461 -5.16 -13.80 3.50
C LEU A 461 -4.77 -12.49 2.80
N ILE A 462 -5.44 -11.40 3.09
CA ILE A 462 -5.22 -10.08 2.49
C ILE A 462 -4.70 -9.13 3.56
N TRP A 463 -3.65 -8.36 3.24
CA TRP A 463 -3.20 -7.29 4.12
C TRP A 463 -4.07 -6.06 3.90
N GLN A 464 -4.81 -5.64 4.92
CA GLN A 464 -5.71 -4.50 4.83
C GLN A 464 -5.00 -3.19 5.18
N PHE A 465 -4.43 -3.06 6.38
CA PHE A 465 -4.00 -1.79 6.93
C PHE A 465 -3.00 -1.95 8.10
N GLY A 466 -2.00 -1.06 8.21
CA GLY A 466 -1.17 -0.95 9.41
C GLY A 466 -0.06 0.09 9.32
N GLU A 467 -0.26 1.24 9.96
CA GLU A 467 0.62 2.41 9.86
C GLU A 467 1.96 2.27 10.60
N ASN A 468 2.13 1.24 11.44
CA ASN A 468 3.42 0.89 12.01
C ASN A 468 4.26 0.18 10.94
N GLU A 469 5.02 0.94 10.15
CA GLU A 469 5.87 0.43 9.07
C GLU A 469 6.79 -0.70 9.55
N GLU A 470 7.44 -0.51 10.71
CA GLU A 470 8.37 -1.49 11.26
C GLU A 470 7.69 -2.84 11.51
N LEU A 471 6.44 -2.85 12.00
CA LEU A 471 5.62 -4.07 12.15
C LEU A 471 5.09 -4.59 10.81
N ALA A 472 4.57 -3.73 9.94
CA ALA A 472 4.03 -4.13 8.65
C ALA A 472 5.09 -4.85 7.79
N ARG A 473 6.35 -4.40 7.87
CA ARG A 473 7.51 -5.08 7.27
C ARG A 473 7.67 -6.51 7.79
N ILE A 474 7.55 -6.73 9.10
CA ILE A 474 7.61 -8.07 9.68
C ILE A 474 6.56 -9.00 9.05
N PHE A 475 5.31 -8.56 8.97
CA PHE A 475 4.23 -9.39 8.44
C PHE A 475 4.37 -9.67 6.94
N LEU A 476 4.69 -8.64 6.16
CA LEU A 476 4.75 -8.73 4.70
C LEU A 476 6.01 -9.45 4.23
N ASP A 477 7.17 -9.18 4.83
CA ASP A 477 8.40 -9.88 4.47
C ASP A 477 8.36 -11.36 4.85
N ASP A 478 7.80 -11.69 6.01
CA ASP A 478 7.57 -13.08 6.40
C ASP A 478 6.59 -13.80 5.45
N SER A 479 5.58 -13.07 4.97
CA SER A 479 4.62 -13.57 3.98
C SER A 479 5.26 -13.88 2.64
N ILE A 480 6.20 -13.03 2.17
CA ILE A 480 6.96 -13.28 0.94
C ILE A 480 7.81 -14.54 1.06
N GLN A 481 8.45 -14.79 2.21
CA GLN A 481 9.32 -15.96 2.37
C GLN A 481 8.60 -17.28 2.54
N ARG A 482 7.57 -17.29 3.39
CA ARG A 482 6.98 -18.53 3.92
C ARG A 482 5.50 -18.67 3.56
N GLY A 483 5.01 -17.85 2.63
CA GLY A 483 3.58 -17.67 2.37
C GLY A 483 2.90 -16.88 3.50
N GLY A 484 1.66 -16.43 3.32
CA GLY A 484 0.96 -15.64 4.32
C GLY A 484 -0.06 -14.73 3.67
N PHE A 485 0.09 -13.42 3.86
CA PHE A 485 -0.63 -12.43 3.07
C PHE A 485 -0.31 -12.61 1.58
N ALA A 486 -1.35 -12.72 0.77
CA ALA A 486 -1.25 -12.98 -0.66
C ALA A 486 -1.45 -11.73 -1.52
N ALA A 487 -1.90 -10.63 -0.92
CA ALA A 487 -2.09 -9.34 -1.56
C ALA A 487 -2.08 -8.22 -0.52
N ILE A 488 -1.87 -6.99 -0.99
CA ILE A 488 -1.91 -5.76 -0.20
C ILE A 488 -3.07 -4.90 -0.71
N SER A 489 -3.94 -4.47 0.19
CA SER A 489 -4.98 -3.48 -0.08
C SER A 489 -4.34 -2.12 -0.36
N THR A 490 -4.83 -1.43 -1.39
CA THR A 490 -4.39 -0.07 -1.76
C THR A 490 -5.56 0.90 -1.72
N PHE A 491 -6.58 0.69 -2.56
CA PHE A 491 -7.79 1.50 -2.53
C PHE A 491 -8.81 0.93 -1.56
N HIS A 492 -9.35 1.81 -0.70
CA HIS A 492 -10.27 1.48 0.38
C HIS A 492 -11.45 2.47 0.46
N PHE A 493 -12.54 2.10 1.16
CA PHE A 493 -13.69 3.00 1.35
C PHE A 493 -13.36 4.20 2.25
N GLY A 494 -12.62 3.97 3.34
CA GLY A 494 -12.29 4.97 4.37
C GLY A 494 -10.97 5.70 4.12
N ASN A 495 -10.02 5.04 3.46
CA ASN A 495 -8.78 5.66 3.00
C ASN A 495 -8.72 5.60 1.47
N PRO A 496 -8.68 6.74 0.77
CA PRO A 496 -8.72 6.75 -0.68
C PRO A 496 -7.62 5.92 -1.35
N ASP A 497 -6.44 5.88 -0.72
CA ASP A 497 -5.23 5.23 -1.24
C ASP A 497 -4.23 5.03 -0.09
N PHE A 498 -4.09 3.79 0.38
CA PHE A 498 -3.12 3.43 1.40
C PHE A 498 -1.67 3.66 0.94
N THR A 499 -1.37 3.66 -0.36
CA THR A 499 -0.01 3.97 -0.83
C THR A 499 0.35 5.45 -0.71
N ASN A 500 -0.64 6.33 -0.48
CA ASN A 500 -0.42 7.74 -0.14
C ASN A 500 -0.18 7.94 1.36
N SER A 501 -0.93 7.26 2.23
CA SER A 501 -0.75 7.36 3.70
C SER A 501 0.37 6.47 4.24
N GLU A 502 0.62 5.32 3.60
CA GLU A 502 1.61 4.31 3.97
C GLU A 502 2.55 4.08 2.77
N PRO A 503 3.34 5.10 2.37
CA PRO A 503 4.14 5.07 1.14
C PRO A 503 5.18 3.95 1.13
N PHE A 504 5.55 3.40 2.30
CA PHE A 504 6.42 2.23 2.38
C PHE A 504 5.84 1.00 1.68
N LEU A 505 4.51 0.89 1.51
CA LEU A 505 3.88 -0.24 0.82
C LEU A 505 4.37 -0.39 -0.62
N LYS A 506 4.77 0.73 -1.27
CA LYS A 506 5.29 0.73 -2.64
C LYS A 506 6.54 -0.12 -2.84
N ARG A 507 7.30 -0.42 -1.78
CA ARG A 507 8.45 -1.34 -1.85
C ARG A 507 8.06 -2.77 -2.26
N TYR A 508 6.81 -3.16 -2.02
CA TYR A 508 6.31 -4.49 -2.33
C TYR A 508 5.74 -4.61 -3.74
N THR A 509 5.81 -3.55 -4.55
CA THR A 509 5.37 -3.58 -5.95
C THR A 509 6.07 -4.73 -6.68
N GLY A 510 5.27 -5.62 -7.28
CA GLY A 510 5.76 -6.81 -7.97
C GLY A 510 6.20 -7.96 -7.05
N GLN A 511 6.34 -7.76 -5.74
CA GLN A 511 6.59 -8.83 -4.76
C GLN A 511 5.29 -9.43 -4.22
N LEU A 512 4.32 -8.55 -3.93
CA LEU A 512 2.95 -8.90 -3.57
C LEU A 512 2.00 -8.10 -4.48
N PRO A 513 0.92 -8.71 -4.97
CA PRO A 513 -0.05 -8.01 -5.79
C PRO A 513 -0.76 -6.93 -4.95
N PHE A 514 -0.92 -5.75 -5.54
CA PHE A 514 -1.85 -4.76 -5.03
C PHE A 514 -3.27 -5.08 -5.48
N ILE A 515 -4.24 -4.80 -4.61
CA ILE A 515 -5.67 -4.93 -4.88
C ILE A 515 -6.45 -3.76 -4.29
N ALA A 516 -7.71 -3.64 -4.72
CA ALA A 516 -8.71 -2.77 -4.15
C ALA A 516 -9.62 -3.61 -3.24
N LEU A 517 -9.86 -3.11 -2.02
CA LEU A 517 -10.68 -3.75 -1.01
C LEU A 517 -11.78 -2.79 -0.58
N HIS A 518 -13.03 -3.20 -0.76
CA HIS A 518 -14.19 -2.35 -0.56
C HIS A 518 -14.52 -2.12 0.90
N ASP A 519 -14.32 -3.11 1.78
CA ASP A 519 -14.70 -3.06 3.19
C ASP A 519 -16.15 -2.54 3.33
N ALA A 520 -17.06 -3.27 2.69
CA ALA A 520 -18.45 -2.83 2.55
C ALA A 520 -19.16 -2.74 3.91
N HIS A 521 -19.85 -1.62 4.11
CA HIS A 521 -20.69 -1.34 5.28
C HIS A 521 -22.10 -0.93 4.85
N GLY A 522 -23.05 -1.07 5.79
CA GLY A 522 -24.45 -0.71 5.58
C GLY A 522 -25.31 -1.93 5.28
N PRO A 523 -26.62 -1.72 5.03
CA PRO A 523 -27.57 -2.84 4.95
C PRO A 523 -27.72 -3.44 3.55
N GLU A 524 -27.38 -2.72 2.47
CA GLU A 524 -27.77 -3.09 1.10
C GLU A 524 -26.67 -2.79 0.06
N PRO A 525 -26.43 -3.69 -0.92
CA PRO A 525 -25.46 -3.47 -2.00
C PRO A 525 -25.82 -2.25 -2.85
N TRP A 526 -27.11 -2.02 -3.08
CA TRP A 526 -27.61 -0.91 -3.89
C TRP A 526 -27.23 0.45 -3.31
N TRP A 527 -27.19 0.55 -1.97
CA TRP A 527 -26.77 1.75 -1.25
C TRP A 527 -25.27 1.82 -1.02
N PHE A 528 -24.46 0.93 -1.61
CA PHE A 528 -22.99 0.97 -1.61
C PHE A 528 -22.40 1.23 -3.01
N ALA A 529 -23.25 1.39 -4.03
CA ALA A 529 -22.88 1.48 -5.44
C ALA A 529 -21.94 2.65 -5.82
N ASP A 530 -21.78 3.71 -5.02
CA ASP A 530 -20.79 4.79 -5.23
C ASP A 530 -19.37 4.23 -5.07
N LYS A 531 -19.19 3.27 -4.15
CA LYS A 531 -17.92 2.60 -3.90
C LYS A 531 -17.72 1.44 -4.86
N THR A 532 -18.77 0.67 -5.14
CA THR A 532 -18.76 -0.36 -6.19
C THR A 532 -18.42 0.20 -7.58
N THR A 533 -18.86 1.43 -7.85
CA THR A 533 -18.53 2.19 -9.07
C THR A 533 -17.25 3.01 -8.90
N GLY A 534 -16.74 3.25 -7.70
CA GLY A 534 -15.59 4.14 -7.50
C GLY A 534 -14.24 3.48 -7.75
N PHE A 535 -14.08 2.21 -7.38
CA PHE A 535 -12.81 1.49 -7.50
C PHE A 535 -13.00 -0.02 -7.57
N ARG A 536 -12.03 -0.72 -8.16
CA ARG A 536 -12.05 -2.18 -8.36
C ARG A 536 -10.65 -2.73 -8.60
N THR A 537 -10.49 -4.04 -8.47
CA THR A 537 -9.27 -4.71 -8.93
C THR A 537 -9.46 -5.21 -10.35
N LEU A 538 -8.52 -4.87 -11.24
CA LEU A 538 -8.40 -5.52 -12.54
C LEU A 538 -7.39 -6.67 -12.43
N PHE A 539 -7.65 -7.79 -13.10
CA PHE A 539 -6.71 -8.91 -13.13
C PHE A 539 -6.62 -9.55 -14.51
N LEU A 540 -5.43 -10.06 -14.85
CA LEU A 540 -5.20 -10.76 -16.11
C LEU A 540 -5.39 -12.27 -15.93
N ALA A 541 -6.27 -12.85 -16.74
CA ALA A 541 -6.47 -14.30 -16.79
C ALA A 541 -7.01 -14.71 -18.17
N LYS A 542 -7.04 -16.02 -18.46
CA LYS A 542 -7.69 -16.53 -19.68
C LYS A 542 -9.22 -16.44 -19.57
N GLU A 543 -9.71 -16.81 -18.39
CA GLU A 543 -11.14 -16.85 -18.02
C GLU A 543 -11.31 -16.28 -16.60
N PRO A 544 -12.47 -15.72 -16.25
CA PRO A 544 -12.72 -15.05 -14.98
C PRO A 544 -13.03 -16.04 -13.84
N THR A 545 -12.21 -17.08 -13.68
CA THR A 545 -12.43 -18.12 -12.66
C THR A 545 -11.67 -17.81 -11.38
N TRP A 546 -12.04 -18.48 -10.28
CA TRP A 546 -11.27 -18.42 -9.03
C TRP A 546 -9.80 -18.80 -9.24
N GLN A 547 -9.54 -19.86 -10.03
CA GLN A 547 -8.17 -20.26 -10.34
C GLN A 547 -7.42 -19.22 -11.18
N GLY A 548 -8.11 -18.56 -12.11
CA GLY A 548 -7.57 -17.42 -12.86
C GLY A 548 -7.17 -16.27 -11.93
N TRP A 549 -8.01 -15.95 -10.95
CA TRP A 549 -7.71 -14.97 -9.90
C TRP A 549 -6.52 -15.35 -9.03
N LEU A 550 -6.48 -16.59 -8.52
CA LEU A 550 -5.35 -17.07 -7.72
C LEU A 550 -4.03 -17.05 -8.50
N THR A 551 -4.09 -17.35 -9.80
CA THR A 551 -2.93 -17.28 -10.70
C THR A 551 -2.49 -15.83 -10.90
N ALA A 552 -3.44 -14.90 -11.08
CA ALA A 552 -3.15 -13.48 -11.20
C ALA A 552 -2.51 -12.90 -9.94
N LEU A 553 -3.01 -13.27 -8.75
CA LEU A 553 -2.40 -12.89 -7.47
C LEU A 553 -0.96 -13.41 -7.37
N LYS A 554 -0.74 -14.71 -7.61
CA LYS A 554 0.58 -15.34 -7.54
C LYS A 554 1.61 -14.66 -8.46
N HIS A 555 1.18 -14.18 -9.62
CA HIS A 555 2.06 -13.58 -10.61
C HIS A 555 2.08 -12.04 -10.61
N CYS A 556 1.43 -11.39 -9.63
CA CYS A 556 1.27 -9.94 -9.61
C CYS A 556 0.67 -9.37 -10.92
N TRP A 557 -0.27 -10.11 -11.52
CA TRP A 557 -1.03 -9.68 -12.71
C TRP A 557 -2.30 -8.93 -12.35
N THR A 558 -2.26 -8.17 -11.26
CA THR A 558 -3.36 -7.32 -10.80
C THR A 558 -3.04 -5.85 -10.99
N ALA A 559 -4.08 -5.05 -11.14
CA ALA A 559 -4.03 -3.60 -11.18
C ALA A 559 -5.32 -3.01 -10.57
N PRO A 560 -5.33 -2.70 -9.26
CA PRO A 560 -6.38 -1.88 -8.68
C PRO A 560 -6.46 -0.54 -9.39
N VAL A 561 -7.68 -0.12 -9.68
CA VAL A 561 -8.01 1.16 -10.33
C VAL A 561 -9.06 1.90 -9.51
N ARG A 562 -8.90 3.21 -9.36
CA ARG A 562 -9.86 4.10 -8.73
C ARG A 562 -10.12 5.31 -9.62
N ARG A 563 -11.40 5.65 -9.74
CA ARG A 563 -11.87 6.89 -10.34
C ARG A 563 -13.22 7.27 -9.73
N ASP A 564 -13.18 8.22 -8.82
CA ASP A 564 -14.33 8.75 -8.10
C ASP A 564 -14.10 10.21 -7.67
N GLU A 565 -15.00 10.72 -6.82
CA GLU A 565 -14.91 12.07 -6.24
C GLU A 565 -13.57 12.33 -5.52
N PHE A 566 -13.00 11.32 -4.85
CA PHE A 566 -11.72 11.48 -4.13
C PHE A 566 -10.58 11.74 -5.11
N THR A 567 -10.57 11.05 -6.24
CA THR A 567 -9.57 11.26 -7.30
C THR A 567 -9.85 12.47 -8.19
N LYS A 568 -10.90 13.24 -7.91
CA LYS A 568 -11.42 14.30 -8.80
C LYS A 568 -11.64 13.78 -10.23
N ASN A 569 -12.20 12.57 -10.34
CA ASN A 569 -12.44 11.88 -11.60
C ASN A 569 -11.19 11.58 -12.46
N ARG A 570 -9.99 11.62 -11.88
CA ARG A 570 -8.75 11.15 -12.52
C ARG A 570 -8.54 9.67 -12.27
N ILE A 571 -7.93 8.97 -13.21
CA ILE A 571 -7.63 7.54 -13.05
C ILE A 571 -6.39 7.41 -12.17
N ARG A 572 -6.49 6.62 -11.10
CA ARG A 572 -5.33 6.15 -10.33
C ARG A 572 -5.24 4.64 -10.42
N ILE A 573 -4.02 4.13 -10.56
CA ILE A 573 -3.74 2.70 -10.75
C ILE A 573 -2.47 2.30 -10.00
N HIS A 574 -2.47 1.11 -9.40
CA HIS A 574 -1.27 0.50 -8.79
C HIS A 574 -1.02 -0.89 -9.37
N PRO A 575 -0.45 -0.97 -10.59
CA PRO A 575 -0.23 -2.25 -11.27
C PRO A 575 0.94 -3.00 -10.64
N GLY A 576 0.91 -4.34 -10.70
CA GLY A 576 2.05 -5.15 -10.24
C GLY A 576 3.33 -4.95 -11.07
N SER A 577 3.21 -4.45 -12.30
CA SER A 577 4.35 -4.04 -13.14
C SER A 577 3.91 -3.09 -14.27
N LYS A 578 4.87 -2.41 -14.90
CA LYS A 578 4.62 -1.61 -16.11
C LYS A 578 3.92 -2.41 -17.23
N LEU A 579 4.32 -3.67 -17.44
CA LEU A 579 3.72 -4.52 -18.48
C LEU A 579 2.24 -4.81 -18.20
N VAL A 580 1.89 -5.06 -16.94
CA VAL A 580 0.48 -5.23 -16.53
C VAL A 580 -0.29 -3.93 -16.77
N ALA A 581 0.30 -2.77 -16.42
CA ALA A 581 -0.29 -1.46 -16.67
C ALA A 581 -0.59 -1.24 -18.16
N ASP A 582 0.39 -1.52 -19.03
CA ASP A 582 0.28 -1.33 -20.48
C ASP A 582 -0.85 -2.21 -21.06
N ILE A 583 -0.97 -3.48 -20.63
CA ILE A 583 -2.05 -4.39 -21.07
C ILE A 583 -3.41 -3.89 -20.58
N VAL A 584 -3.52 -3.51 -19.31
CA VAL A 584 -4.75 -3.01 -18.71
C VAL A 584 -5.24 -1.75 -19.44
N MET A 585 -4.35 -0.79 -19.68
CA MET A 585 -4.69 0.46 -20.34
C MET A 585 -5.01 0.28 -21.82
N LYS A 586 -4.28 -0.60 -22.52
CA LYS A 586 -4.59 -0.97 -23.92
C LYS A 586 -6.01 -1.53 -24.06
N ASN A 587 -6.51 -2.22 -23.04
CA ASN A 587 -7.83 -2.85 -23.03
C ASN A 587 -8.89 -2.05 -22.24
N GLN A 588 -8.68 -0.75 -22.00
CA GLN A 588 -9.55 0.05 -21.14
C GLN A 588 -11.04 0.04 -21.51
N ASN A 589 -11.38 -0.05 -22.79
CA ASN A 589 -12.78 -0.13 -23.24
C ASN A 589 -13.54 -1.38 -22.74
N GLN A 590 -12.84 -2.41 -22.27
CA GLN A 590 -13.44 -3.65 -21.78
C GLN A 590 -13.87 -3.57 -20.30
N TRP A 591 -13.31 -2.64 -19.52
CA TRP A 591 -13.51 -2.58 -18.06
C TRP A 591 -13.86 -1.18 -17.53
N ARG A 592 -13.60 -0.12 -18.30
CA ARG A 592 -13.87 1.28 -17.94
C ARG A 592 -15.37 1.55 -17.85
N TRP A 593 -15.80 2.27 -16.80
CA TRP A 593 -17.21 2.43 -16.45
C TRP A 593 -17.79 3.87 -16.51
N TRP A 594 -16.96 4.89 -16.72
CA TRP A 594 -17.37 6.31 -16.56
C TRP A 594 -17.73 7.03 -17.86
N ASP A 595 -17.54 6.38 -19.00
CA ASP A 595 -17.84 6.89 -20.34
C ASP A 595 -18.15 5.72 -21.29
N ASN A 596 -18.77 4.68 -20.73
CA ASN A 596 -19.05 3.44 -21.42
C ASN A 596 -20.48 2.99 -21.12
N ALA A 597 -21.40 3.21 -22.05
CA ALA A 597 -22.81 2.84 -21.88
C ALA A 597 -23.02 1.33 -21.71
N ALA A 598 -22.05 0.49 -22.10
CA ALA A 598 -22.11 -0.96 -21.89
C ALA A 598 -21.58 -1.40 -20.51
N ILE A 599 -21.01 -0.46 -19.73
CA ILE A 599 -20.49 -0.68 -18.38
C ILE A 599 -20.83 0.56 -17.56
N SER A 600 -22.05 0.65 -17.06
CA SER A 600 -22.50 1.82 -16.30
C SER A 600 -23.18 1.39 -15.03
N ARG A 601 -23.22 2.31 -14.06
CA ARG A 601 -24.03 2.11 -12.87
C ARG A 601 -25.51 2.04 -13.29
N PRO A 602 -26.26 1.00 -12.89
CA PRO A 602 -27.68 0.94 -13.19
C PRO A 602 -28.43 2.03 -12.42
N LEU A 603 -29.37 2.69 -13.08
CA LEU A 603 -30.19 3.75 -12.47
C LEU A 603 -31.45 3.20 -11.80
N VAL A 604 -31.83 1.96 -12.10
CA VAL A 604 -33.02 1.29 -11.58
C VAL A 604 -32.73 -0.16 -11.23
N SER A 605 -33.34 -0.64 -10.14
CA SER A 605 -33.41 -2.06 -9.79
C SER A 605 -34.87 -2.45 -9.55
N LEU A 606 -35.43 -3.23 -10.45
CA LEU A 606 -36.74 -3.87 -10.38
C LEU A 606 -36.57 -5.34 -10.03
N VAL A 607 -37.16 -5.76 -8.92
CA VAL A 607 -37.10 -7.13 -8.40
C VAL A 607 -38.50 -7.65 -8.14
N ALA A 608 -38.80 -8.85 -8.63
CA ALA A 608 -39.98 -9.61 -8.22
C ALA A 608 -39.61 -10.41 -6.96
N VAL A 609 -40.15 -9.98 -5.83
CA VAL A 609 -39.86 -10.51 -4.51
C VAL A 609 -40.93 -11.53 -4.13
N ARG A 610 -40.51 -12.76 -3.90
CA ARG A 610 -41.35 -13.90 -3.49
C ARG A 610 -41.24 -14.17 -1.99
N ALA A 611 -42.11 -15.03 -1.47
CA ALA A 611 -42.11 -15.36 -0.04
C ALA A 611 -40.83 -16.08 0.43
N GLU A 612 -40.17 -16.80 -0.49
CA GLU A 612 -38.90 -17.49 -0.27
C GLU A 612 -37.65 -16.58 -0.32
N ASP A 613 -37.77 -15.35 -0.82
CA ASP A 613 -36.65 -14.42 -0.98
C ASP A 613 -36.27 -13.75 0.35
N GLN A 614 -35.66 -14.53 1.25
CA GLN A 614 -35.42 -14.15 2.65
C GLN A 614 -34.59 -12.89 2.88
N TYR A 615 -33.77 -12.50 1.90
CA TYR A 615 -32.88 -11.36 1.98
C TYR A 615 -33.46 -10.08 1.36
N GLU A 616 -34.59 -10.19 0.65
CA GLU A 616 -35.17 -9.07 -0.07
C GLU A 616 -36.02 -8.18 0.83
N ALA A 617 -35.78 -6.86 0.75
CA ALA A 617 -36.70 -5.90 1.33
C ALA A 617 -38.08 -6.01 0.67
N ALA A 618 -39.13 -5.89 1.48
CA ALA A 618 -40.54 -6.06 1.08
C ALA A 618 -40.94 -7.49 0.68
N ARG A 619 -40.24 -8.51 1.20
CA ARG A 619 -40.68 -9.91 1.14
C ARG A 619 -42.13 -10.09 1.62
N PRO A 620 -43.05 -10.58 0.78
CA PRO A 620 -44.43 -10.85 1.20
C PRO A 620 -44.52 -12.17 2.00
N GLU A 621 -45.63 -12.36 2.72
CA GLU A 621 -45.96 -13.68 3.29
C GLU A 621 -46.51 -14.64 2.22
N THR A 622 -47.27 -14.11 1.25
CA THR A 622 -47.85 -14.84 0.12
C THR A 622 -47.88 -13.96 -1.14
N GLY A 623 -47.91 -14.57 -2.32
CA GLY A 623 -47.92 -13.85 -3.59
C GLY A 623 -46.54 -13.34 -4.00
N ILE A 624 -46.51 -12.27 -4.80
CA ILE A 624 -45.29 -11.65 -5.32
C ILE A 624 -45.40 -10.13 -5.13
N ASN A 625 -44.31 -9.51 -4.70
CA ASN A 625 -44.20 -8.05 -4.66
C ASN A 625 -43.24 -7.58 -5.76
N LEU A 626 -43.57 -6.49 -6.44
CA LEU A 626 -42.61 -5.81 -7.33
C LEU A 626 -41.98 -4.65 -6.56
N ARG A 627 -40.67 -4.74 -6.31
CA ARG A 627 -39.88 -3.67 -5.68
C ARG A 627 -39.09 -2.92 -6.73
N VAL A 628 -39.18 -1.60 -6.73
CA VAL A 628 -38.35 -0.72 -7.58
C VAL A 628 -37.50 0.20 -6.72
N ARG A 629 -36.18 0.02 -6.76
CA ARG A 629 -35.19 0.99 -6.26
C ARG A 629 -34.66 1.81 -7.44
N TRP A 630 -34.19 3.03 -7.16
CA TRP A 630 -33.52 3.87 -8.13
C TRP A 630 -32.27 4.51 -7.54
N ALA A 631 -31.34 4.89 -8.40
CA ALA A 631 -30.00 5.30 -7.98
C ALA A 631 -30.01 6.61 -7.17
N HIS A 632 -29.19 6.63 -6.12
CA HIS A 632 -28.89 7.79 -5.28
C HIS A 632 -27.39 7.83 -4.96
N HIS A 633 -26.86 9.02 -4.76
CA HIS A 633 -25.63 9.20 -3.99
C HIS A 633 -25.81 8.72 -2.55
N HIS A 634 -24.73 8.30 -1.91
CA HIS A 634 -24.75 7.85 -0.52
C HIS A 634 -23.43 8.13 0.21
N THR A 635 -23.41 7.87 1.52
CA THR A 635 -22.16 7.85 2.29
C THR A 635 -21.48 6.49 2.13
N ALA A 636 -20.23 6.39 2.59
CA ALA A 636 -19.49 5.13 2.57
C ALA A 636 -20.09 4.02 3.48
N HIS A 637 -21.05 4.36 4.36
CA HIS A 637 -21.81 3.39 5.17
C HIS A 637 -23.22 3.11 4.63
N GLY A 638 -23.46 3.47 3.36
CA GLY A 638 -24.71 3.25 2.65
C GLY A 638 -25.89 4.12 3.10
N GLN A 639 -25.62 5.27 3.69
CA GLN A 639 -26.66 6.25 4.01
C GLN A 639 -27.05 7.03 2.76
N LEU A 640 -28.33 6.97 2.35
CA LEU A 640 -28.84 7.69 1.18
C LEU A 640 -28.62 9.21 1.30
N LYS A 641 -28.24 9.85 0.19
CA LYS A 641 -28.12 11.30 -0.01
C LYS A 641 -29.07 11.75 -1.14
N THR A 642 -28.55 12.40 -2.18
CA THR A 642 -29.33 12.96 -3.29
C THR A 642 -29.64 11.90 -4.35
N PRO A 643 -30.83 11.94 -4.98
CA PRO A 643 -31.16 11.04 -6.09
C PRO A 643 -30.27 11.32 -7.31
N LEU A 644 -29.97 10.27 -8.07
CA LEU A 644 -29.31 10.32 -9.38
C LEU A 644 -30.31 10.15 -10.53
N ALA A 645 -31.47 9.56 -10.22
CA ALA A 645 -32.56 9.36 -11.14
C ALA A 645 -33.89 9.67 -10.44
N GLU A 646 -34.95 9.81 -11.23
CA GLU A 646 -36.33 9.87 -10.75
C GLU A 646 -37.16 8.75 -11.36
N PHE A 647 -38.12 8.23 -10.59
CA PHE A 647 -39.04 7.20 -11.06
C PHE A 647 -40.09 7.78 -12.00
N ILE A 648 -40.31 7.12 -13.14
CA ILE A 648 -41.25 7.56 -14.18
C ILE A 648 -42.49 6.65 -14.22
N SER A 649 -42.30 5.33 -14.31
CA SER A 649 -43.42 4.40 -14.45
C SER A 649 -43.05 2.97 -14.07
N LEU A 650 -44.07 2.21 -13.71
CA LEU A 650 -44.05 0.75 -13.62
C LEU A 650 -45.16 0.23 -14.53
N ILE A 651 -44.82 -0.65 -15.47
CA ILE A 651 -45.74 -1.32 -16.37
C ILE A 651 -45.73 -2.80 -16.03
N VAL A 652 -46.89 -3.40 -15.75
CA VAL A 652 -47.07 -4.81 -15.46
C VAL A 652 -48.04 -5.39 -16.48
N ASP A 653 -47.62 -6.41 -17.22
CA ASP A 653 -48.41 -7.07 -18.27
C ASP A 653 -49.07 -6.07 -19.25
N GLY A 654 -48.29 -5.07 -19.68
CA GLY A 654 -48.72 -4.01 -20.58
C GLY A 654 -49.58 -2.90 -19.94
N LYS A 655 -49.89 -2.99 -18.64
CA LYS A 655 -50.67 -1.98 -17.92
C LYS A 655 -49.79 -1.14 -17.02
N GLN A 656 -49.91 0.19 -17.11
CA GLN A 656 -49.25 1.08 -16.16
C GLN A 656 -49.90 0.97 -14.78
N ILE A 657 -49.07 0.79 -13.76
CA ILE A 657 -49.47 0.64 -12.37
C ILE A 657 -48.89 1.81 -11.55
N ALA A 658 -49.60 2.20 -10.49
CA ALA A 658 -49.15 3.19 -9.53
C ALA A 658 -48.64 2.48 -8.26
N PRO A 659 -47.33 2.18 -8.15
CA PRO A 659 -46.77 1.57 -6.95
C PRO A 659 -46.72 2.58 -5.79
N LYS A 660 -46.75 2.07 -4.57
CA LYS A 660 -46.65 2.87 -3.35
C LYS A 660 -45.19 3.17 -3.02
N LEU A 661 -44.84 4.43 -2.75
CA LEU A 661 -43.53 4.78 -2.21
C LEU A 661 -43.42 4.29 -0.75
N VAL A 662 -42.33 3.60 -0.44
CA VAL A 662 -41.98 3.12 0.89
C VAL A 662 -40.63 3.70 1.29
N GLU A 663 -40.58 4.26 2.50
CA GLU A 663 -39.37 4.78 3.12
C GLU A 663 -39.19 4.10 4.47
N ARG A 664 -38.00 3.57 4.71
CA ARG A 664 -37.63 2.95 5.99
C ARG A 664 -36.58 3.80 6.65
N TYR A 665 -36.79 4.11 7.92
CA TYR A 665 -35.87 4.89 8.74
C TYR A 665 -35.25 4.00 9.80
N GLY A 666 -33.99 4.24 10.14
CA GLY A 666 -33.28 3.42 11.10
C GLY A 666 -31.91 3.97 11.48
N GLY A 667 -31.20 3.20 12.33
CA GLY A 667 -29.86 3.53 12.79
C GLY A 667 -29.78 4.75 13.72
N ARG A 668 -28.56 5.18 14.01
CA ARG A 668 -28.29 6.29 14.91
C ARG A 668 -28.77 7.61 14.29
N GLY A 669 -29.75 8.24 14.92
CA GLY A 669 -30.37 9.48 14.43
C GLY A 669 -31.56 9.28 13.49
N ASN A 670 -32.13 8.06 13.42
CA ASN A 670 -33.34 7.75 12.65
C ASN A 670 -33.29 8.25 11.19
N LYS A 671 -32.19 7.94 10.50
CA LYS A 671 -31.95 8.41 9.14
C LYS A 671 -32.63 7.49 8.13
N LEU A 672 -32.88 7.98 6.92
CA LEU A 672 -33.46 7.20 5.83
C LEU A 672 -32.52 6.04 5.45
N ALA A 673 -32.91 4.81 5.78
CA ALA A 673 -32.10 3.61 5.62
C ALA A 673 -32.41 2.85 4.32
N ASP A 674 -33.64 2.95 3.82
CA ASP A 674 -34.05 2.33 2.56
C ASP A 674 -35.21 3.10 1.92
N ARG A 675 -35.30 3.06 0.59
CA ARG A 675 -36.31 3.76 -0.19
C ARG A 675 -36.60 3.02 -1.49
N TYR A 676 -37.87 2.70 -1.72
CA TYR A 676 -38.30 1.97 -2.91
C TYR A 676 -39.79 2.17 -3.20
N TYR A 677 -40.19 1.95 -4.44
CA TYR A 677 -41.60 1.78 -4.81
C TYR A 677 -41.98 0.31 -4.70
N LEU A 678 -43.20 0.04 -4.22
CA LEU A 678 -43.74 -1.29 -3.98
C LEU A 678 -45.09 -1.45 -4.66
N TRP A 679 -45.25 -2.51 -5.44
CA TRP A 679 -46.54 -3.01 -5.90
C TRP A 679 -46.77 -4.41 -5.32
N GLU A 680 -47.82 -4.56 -4.51
CA GLU A 680 -48.14 -5.81 -3.84
C GLU A 680 -49.11 -6.64 -4.69
N MET A 681 -48.75 -7.88 -5.00
CA MET A 681 -49.59 -8.82 -5.75
C MET A 681 -49.88 -10.04 -4.86
N PRO A 682 -50.86 -9.93 -3.94
CA PRO A 682 -51.18 -11.01 -2.99
C PRO A 682 -51.66 -12.29 -3.68
N THR A 683 -52.19 -12.17 -4.89
CA THR A 683 -52.55 -13.29 -5.76
C THR A 683 -51.94 -13.08 -7.13
N VAL A 684 -51.17 -14.05 -7.61
CA VAL A 684 -50.60 -14.07 -8.95
C VAL A 684 -51.20 -15.24 -9.72
N HIS A 685 -51.72 -14.96 -10.91
CA HIS A 685 -52.30 -16.01 -11.74
C HIS A 685 -51.18 -16.85 -12.37
N PRO A 686 -51.38 -18.16 -12.59
CA PRO A 686 -50.40 -18.94 -13.35
C PRO A 686 -50.26 -18.41 -14.77
N GLY A 687 -49.03 -18.13 -15.21
CA GLY A 687 -48.73 -17.59 -16.53
C GLY A 687 -47.36 -16.92 -16.58
N GLY A 688 -46.92 -16.52 -17.77
CA GLY A 688 -45.74 -15.68 -17.90
C GLY A 688 -46.11 -14.22 -17.63
N HIS A 689 -45.53 -13.63 -16.59
CA HIS A 689 -45.71 -12.21 -16.28
C HIS A 689 -44.48 -11.40 -16.66
N GLN A 690 -44.69 -10.13 -16.95
CA GLN A 690 -43.62 -9.19 -17.23
C GLN A 690 -43.85 -7.86 -16.54
N ALA A 691 -42.80 -7.32 -15.94
CA ALA A 691 -42.81 -5.97 -15.38
C ALA A 691 -41.66 -5.14 -15.97
N THR A 692 -41.92 -3.86 -16.22
CA THR A 692 -40.92 -2.88 -16.68
C THR A 692 -40.98 -1.63 -15.81
N ALA A 693 -39.88 -1.30 -15.16
CA ALA A 693 -39.73 -0.04 -14.43
C ALA A 693 -38.89 0.92 -15.28
N THR A 694 -39.31 2.19 -15.35
CA THR A 694 -38.58 3.25 -16.05
C THR A 694 -38.21 4.36 -15.09
N VAL A 695 -36.97 4.81 -15.17
CA VAL A 695 -36.45 5.98 -14.47
C VAL A 695 -35.87 6.98 -15.47
N ARG A 696 -35.67 8.22 -15.04
CA ARG A 696 -35.00 9.25 -15.82
C ARG A 696 -33.77 9.76 -15.07
N SER A 697 -32.63 9.76 -15.74
CA SER A 697 -31.38 10.34 -15.22
C SER A 697 -31.58 11.82 -14.92
N LEU A 698 -31.18 12.27 -13.74
CA LEU A 698 -31.23 13.69 -13.38
C LEU A 698 -30.06 14.48 -13.99
N GLU A 699 -29.00 13.80 -14.43
CA GLU A 699 -27.84 14.42 -15.08
C GLU A 699 -28.04 14.57 -16.59
N SER A 700 -28.40 13.48 -17.28
CA SER A 700 -28.51 13.47 -18.75
C SER A 700 -29.93 13.65 -19.27
N ASN A 701 -30.95 13.54 -18.41
CA ASN A 701 -32.37 13.53 -18.77
C ASN A 701 -32.79 12.31 -19.64
N ASP A 702 -31.90 11.35 -19.87
CA ASP A 702 -32.21 10.10 -20.58
C ASP A 702 -33.07 9.17 -19.72
N LYS A 703 -33.88 8.33 -20.38
CA LYS A 703 -34.69 7.30 -19.72
C LYS A 703 -33.94 5.97 -19.74
N GLU A 704 -33.94 5.29 -18.60
CA GLU A 704 -33.44 3.93 -18.44
C GLU A 704 -34.58 3.04 -17.95
N SER A 705 -34.69 1.84 -18.51
CA SER A 705 -35.72 0.88 -18.14
C SER A 705 -35.11 -0.47 -17.82
N GLN A 706 -35.64 -1.14 -16.81
CA GLN A 706 -35.37 -2.54 -16.54
C GLN A 706 -36.66 -3.34 -16.68
N THR A 707 -36.58 -4.44 -17.43
CA THR A 707 -37.67 -5.39 -17.64
C THR A 707 -37.30 -6.73 -17.02
N ILE A 708 -38.23 -7.31 -16.26
CA ILE A 708 -38.09 -8.66 -15.68
C ILE A 708 -39.28 -9.54 -16.07
N ALA A 709 -39.04 -10.83 -16.19
CA ALA A 709 -40.08 -11.87 -16.23
C ALA A 709 -40.16 -12.55 -14.86
N TYR A 710 -41.36 -12.91 -14.41
CA TYR A 710 -41.58 -13.49 -13.09
C TYR A 710 -42.83 -14.38 -13.01
#